data_AF-A0A933Y2E5-F1
#
_entry.id   AF-A0A933Y2E5-F1
#
_cell.length_a   1.000
_cell.length_b   1.000
_cell.length_c   1.000
_cell.angle_alpha   90.00
_cell.angle_beta   90.00
_cell.angle_gamma   90.00
#
_symmetry.space_group_name_H-M   'P 1'
#
loop_
_entity.id
_entity.type
_entity.pdbx_description
1 polymer ?
#
loop_
_entity_poly.entity_id
_entity_poly.type
_entity_poly.pdbx_seq_one_letter_code
_entity_poly.pdbx_strand_id
1 'polypeptide(L)'
;MLLAKLLLAVCLQVTSDVPVVSFRGELGPGDPVVTTEALARTVAAEFPTRGQTLSFTPESSGPHRVELRSFAFKPYLVVRAPSGTVLGEDEYSLFGILPRVTVDLEAGQTYRIDAASRCGAPGAFTVDVFRGAAPVADQAADRAEALTYAREGLRELESRATAPDSALGTALHRLAYASLFSGQVAEGVELFRRALAVREDALGAHPLTAETCLSLGGVLQQTGDAAGALPLLQRALAIDQQVFGPGHVVTAGAARGLASLFELRGEPQAAEPLYVHALGVLEPALGPDAKDVLFVRSRLALLLHKRGELDGATALYQSELATRERLNPGRDPESARVLESLAAIHEERGEPEAARGLLERALERREATIGPDHRDTAGTLAHLGVLLKALGEHERGAGAIERALAIDPDVYVPELVRQADEAHWWNDRTTRWWQLVWVGFGALLFAWSRRRASAGLAAPKPWLALAVLVSALTYVNFGAFQFGSFVHRWDSFHYYVGAKYFDELRYDGLYDCVVIADQESPGWSGRNATRVVRDLRTNRIVDAASVLAAHGATEAPGAQSAPELPGAARAPESLGAPESIGAPGGPRGPGARKSRFTPERWSAFCADVASFRDRESAERWEQTTTDHGYNATPVWGILGGLLANAVPATDGGLVFLAALDQVYLAALVVALVWGFGWELAALAMVVFATFYPGRLAWTGGSLLRWDWLFFTVLAVAALRKQRPWLAGLALGYATLLRVFPVFVFAGPVLAWLLEFATARREGRAASHGLWPRFFGGALLSAAVLVPISFVTSGGVSAWTQFATNSAKHQETPLTNYMGLRTVLTWRADSPARTEESRDDQTFWDTWRTSRTRAWGEMRVVHLALVGAWLVLLAFAVRGREPWLAAALSVTLIPVAVELTCYYLAFVVALVPVAERRPRAGYLLLALSALSLLVSLAPLGSMTTWEDQQFTQLSVLTLIAFALVLFAFRRSDPDVPTIAR
;
A
#
# COMPACT_ATOMS: atom_id res chain seq x y z
N MET A 1 -40.17 21.07 7.55
CA MET A 1 -40.06 22.30 6.74
C MET A 1 -38.87 23.15 7.16
N LEU A 2 -38.85 23.84 8.31
CA LEU A 2 -37.72 24.72 8.68
C LEU A 2 -36.37 23.98 8.67
N LEU A 3 -36.28 22.84 9.34
CA LEU A 3 -35.10 21.96 9.31
C LEU A 3 -34.70 21.54 7.88
N ALA A 4 -35.67 21.19 7.02
CA ALA A 4 -35.39 20.83 5.63
C ALA A 4 -34.92 22.02 4.77
N LYS A 5 -35.32 23.27 5.10
CA LYS A 5 -34.79 24.48 4.46
C LYS A 5 -33.36 24.78 4.92
N LEU A 6 -33.04 24.59 6.21
CA LEU A 6 -31.68 24.70 6.74
C LEU A 6 -30.75 23.68 6.06
N LEU A 7 -31.16 22.41 6.02
CA LEU A 7 -30.40 21.34 5.37
C LEU A 7 -30.21 21.59 3.85
N LEU A 8 -31.22 22.14 3.17
CA LEU A 8 -31.11 22.51 1.75
C LEU A 8 -30.20 23.73 1.52
N ALA A 9 -30.14 24.68 2.46
CA ALA A 9 -29.24 25.83 2.37
C ALA A 9 -27.77 25.42 2.50
N VAL A 10 -27.45 24.46 3.38
CA VAL A 10 -26.10 23.88 3.49
C VAL A 10 -25.68 23.25 2.16
N CYS A 11 -26.57 22.52 1.48
CA CYS A 11 -26.26 21.94 0.16
C CYS A 11 -25.96 22.96 -0.95
N LEU A 12 -26.34 24.23 -0.80
CA LEU A 12 -26.11 25.29 -1.80
C LEU A 12 -24.78 26.05 -1.58
N GLN A 13 -24.08 25.82 -0.47
CA GLN A 13 -22.74 26.39 -0.21
C GLN A 13 -21.59 25.47 -0.66
N VAL A 14 -21.90 24.39 -1.39
CA VAL A 14 -20.97 23.29 -1.71
C VAL A 14 -20.27 23.48 -3.08
N THR A 15 -20.66 24.48 -3.88
CA THR A 15 -20.43 24.46 -5.34
C THR A 15 -19.76 25.73 -5.90
N SER A 16 -18.79 26.32 -5.20
CA SER A 16 -18.10 27.54 -5.67
C SER A 16 -16.60 27.59 -5.32
N ASP A 17 -15.81 27.90 -6.35
CA ASP A 17 -14.50 28.55 -6.37
C ASP A 17 -13.21 27.77 -6.01
N VAL A 18 -12.27 27.76 -6.98
CA VAL A 18 -10.83 27.44 -6.84
C VAL A 18 -10.02 28.32 -7.80
N PRO A 19 -9.08 29.16 -7.33
CA PRO A 19 -8.08 29.84 -8.16
C PRO A 19 -6.66 29.27 -7.97
N VAL A 20 -5.78 29.41 -8.97
CA VAL A 20 -4.36 28.97 -8.92
C VAL A 20 -3.44 30.09 -9.45
N VAL A 21 -2.26 30.27 -8.84
CA VAL A 21 -1.23 31.29 -9.14
C VAL A 21 0.18 30.66 -9.03
N SER A 22 1.21 31.23 -9.66
CA SER A 22 2.55 30.64 -9.85
C SER A 22 3.73 31.59 -9.50
N PHE A 23 4.98 31.07 -9.37
CA PHE A 23 6.28 31.58 -9.95
C PHE A 23 7.56 30.83 -9.44
N ARG A 24 8.80 31.31 -9.71
CA ARG A 24 10.12 30.58 -9.72
C ARG A 24 11.20 31.06 -8.69
N GLY A 25 12.33 30.30 -8.52
CA GLY A 25 13.61 30.70 -7.87
C GLY A 25 14.77 29.67 -8.06
N GLU A 26 16.07 30.01 -7.81
CA GLU A 26 17.27 29.17 -8.17
C GLU A 26 18.60 29.46 -7.36
N LEU A 27 19.56 28.50 -7.27
CA LEU A 27 20.97 28.52 -6.71
C LEU A 27 21.19 28.59 -5.15
N GLY A 28 22.37 28.31 -4.51
CA GLY A 28 23.79 28.01 -4.90
C GLY A 28 24.72 27.45 -3.74
N PRO A 29 26.09 27.37 -3.86
CA PRO A 29 26.97 26.39 -3.10
C PRO A 29 28.21 26.90 -2.25
N GLY A 30 28.82 26.03 -1.39
CA GLY A 30 30.25 26.11 -0.91
C GLY A 30 30.65 25.59 0.53
N ASP A 31 31.77 24.84 0.68
CA ASP A 31 32.34 24.24 1.95
C ASP A 31 33.45 25.08 2.66
N PRO A 32 33.99 24.74 3.88
CA PRO A 32 35.27 23.94 3.99
C PRO A 32 35.67 23.26 5.37
N VAL A 33 36.88 22.63 5.41
CA VAL A 33 37.91 22.57 6.53
C VAL A 33 37.87 21.44 7.63
N VAL A 34 38.95 20.98 8.35
CA VAL A 34 40.37 20.53 8.06
C VAL A 34 41.13 19.90 9.31
N THR A 35 42.25 19.14 9.13
CA THR A 35 43.41 18.81 10.08
C THR A 35 43.26 17.85 11.30
N THR A 36 44.29 17.29 12.00
CA THR A 36 45.76 16.92 11.83
C THR A 36 46.11 15.85 12.91
N GLU A 37 47.38 15.56 13.25
CA GLU A 37 47.85 15.52 14.68
C GLU A 37 49.36 15.21 14.87
N ALA A 38 49.87 14.09 14.34
CA ALA A 38 51.23 13.59 14.67
C ALA A 38 52.30 13.99 13.63
N LEU A 39 52.94 13.05 12.93
CA LEU A 39 53.58 13.29 11.62
C LEU A 39 52.56 13.87 10.61
N ALA A 40 51.27 13.63 10.85
CA ALA A 40 50.14 14.33 10.23
C ALA A 40 50.03 15.84 10.59
N ARG A 41 50.93 16.41 11.40
CA ARG A 41 51.11 17.86 11.59
C ARG A 41 52.30 18.43 10.80
N THR A 42 52.99 17.59 10.02
CA THR A 42 54.06 17.98 9.09
C THR A 42 53.74 17.49 7.69
N VAL A 43 53.52 16.19 7.48
CA VAL A 43 53.14 15.60 6.18
C VAL A 43 51.69 15.90 5.81
N ALA A 44 50.77 16.04 6.77
CA ALA A 44 49.40 16.54 6.52
C ALA A 44 49.19 18.01 6.93
N ALA A 45 50.30 18.74 7.16
CA ALA A 45 50.35 20.20 7.00
C ALA A 45 50.92 20.58 5.63
N GLU A 46 51.91 19.82 5.15
CA GLU A 46 52.56 19.94 3.85
C GLU A 46 52.56 18.58 3.11
N PHE A 47 51.42 18.17 2.57
CA PHE A 47 51.40 17.13 1.53
C PHE A 47 51.76 17.82 0.21
N PRO A 48 52.79 17.38 -0.54
CA PRO A 48 53.15 18.03 -1.78
C PRO A 48 52.01 17.90 -2.81
N THR A 49 51.59 19.03 -3.37
CA THR A 49 50.67 19.09 -4.50
C THR A 49 51.44 19.01 -5.82
N ARG A 50 50.73 18.88 -6.95
CA ARG A 50 51.28 18.68 -8.31
C ARG A 50 52.52 19.56 -8.59
N GLY A 51 53.71 18.94 -8.60
CA GLY A 51 54.99 19.61 -8.89
C GLY A 51 55.78 20.10 -7.67
N GLN A 52 55.33 19.82 -6.44
CA GLN A 52 56.09 20.05 -5.21
C GLN A 52 56.88 18.80 -4.80
N THR A 53 57.99 19.02 -4.09
CA THR A 53 58.85 17.98 -3.50
C THR A 53 58.97 18.24 -2.00
N LEU A 54 58.58 17.27 -1.17
CA LEU A 54 58.89 17.30 0.26
C LEU A 54 60.24 16.64 0.51
N SER A 55 61.05 17.19 1.43
CA SER A 55 62.33 16.61 1.87
C SER A 55 62.31 16.41 3.38
N PHE A 56 62.63 15.22 3.87
CA PHE A 56 62.64 14.93 5.32
C PHE A 56 63.77 13.97 5.71
N THR A 57 64.20 14.05 6.97
CA THR A 57 65.29 13.24 7.54
C THR A 57 64.78 12.56 8.82
N PRO A 58 64.72 11.23 8.92
CA PRO A 58 64.29 10.56 10.14
C PRO A 58 65.30 10.77 11.28
N GLU A 59 64.85 11.38 12.39
CA GLU A 59 65.74 11.87 13.46
C GLU A 59 66.16 10.82 14.51
N SER A 60 65.52 9.64 14.56
CA SER A 60 65.89 8.59 15.54
C SER A 60 66.63 7.42 14.89
N SER A 61 67.63 6.90 15.61
CA SER A 61 68.69 6.02 15.10
C SER A 61 68.30 4.55 14.92
N GLY A 62 67.30 4.29 14.07
CA GLY A 62 66.88 2.95 13.65
C GLY A 62 66.24 2.96 12.25
N PRO A 63 66.01 1.80 11.63
CA PRO A 63 65.33 1.74 10.33
C PRO A 63 63.85 2.11 10.47
N HIS A 64 63.38 3.04 9.65
CA HIS A 64 62.00 3.55 9.67
C HIS A 64 61.21 3.02 8.48
N ARG A 65 60.24 2.14 8.74
CA ARG A 65 59.20 1.82 7.76
C ARG A 65 58.14 2.91 7.80
N VAL A 66 58.14 3.80 6.80
CA VAL A 66 57.12 4.85 6.66
C VAL A 66 56.04 4.34 5.70
N GLU A 67 54.80 4.32 6.17
CA GLU A 67 53.64 3.95 5.36
C GLU A 67 52.86 5.21 4.94
N LEU A 68 52.86 5.50 3.64
CA LEU A 68 52.14 6.63 3.07
C LEU A 68 50.79 6.15 2.50
N ARG A 69 49.69 6.57 3.11
CA ARG A 69 48.32 6.35 2.62
C ARG A 69 47.77 7.65 2.04
N SER A 70 47.33 7.62 0.77
CA SER A 70 46.44 8.66 0.27
C SER A 70 44.99 8.32 0.61
N PHE A 71 44.21 9.34 0.98
CA PHE A 71 42.76 9.24 1.23
C PHE A 71 41.93 10.07 0.22
N ALA A 72 42.55 10.59 -0.84
CA ALA A 72 41.88 11.33 -1.91
C ALA A 72 42.49 11.04 -3.29
N PHE A 73 41.73 11.31 -4.36
CA PHE A 73 42.16 11.08 -5.74
C PHE A 73 43.17 12.15 -6.23
N LYS A 74 44.30 11.68 -6.78
CA LYS A 74 45.48 12.42 -7.31
C LYS A 74 46.44 12.94 -6.21
N PRO A 75 47.77 12.99 -6.46
CA PRO A 75 48.54 12.54 -7.62
C PRO A 75 49.34 11.24 -7.36
N TYR A 76 50.16 10.83 -8.33
CA TYR A 76 51.11 9.72 -8.23
C TYR A 76 52.30 10.10 -7.32
N LEU A 77 52.62 9.26 -6.34
CA LEU A 77 53.71 9.49 -5.38
C LEU A 77 54.97 8.72 -5.76
N VAL A 78 56.11 9.40 -5.75
CA VAL A 78 57.44 8.79 -5.97
C VAL A 78 58.35 9.12 -4.80
N VAL A 79 58.95 8.11 -4.18
CA VAL A 79 59.94 8.31 -3.11
C VAL A 79 61.35 8.09 -3.65
N ARG A 80 62.27 9.01 -3.39
CA ARG A 80 63.65 9.01 -3.90
C ARG A 80 64.69 9.03 -2.79
N ALA A 81 65.76 8.28 -3.03
CA ALA A 81 67.02 8.35 -2.29
C ALA A 81 67.75 9.69 -2.56
N PRO A 82 68.73 10.08 -1.71
CA PRO A 82 69.63 11.21 -1.98
C PRO A 82 70.34 11.15 -3.34
N SER A 83 70.57 9.96 -3.89
CA SER A 83 71.14 9.69 -5.22
C SER A 83 70.19 10.00 -6.39
N GLY A 84 68.94 10.39 -6.14
CA GLY A 84 67.88 10.54 -7.14
C GLY A 84 67.22 9.23 -7.58
N THR A 85 67.79 8.08 -7.19
CA THR A 85 67.25 6.74 -7.41
C THR A 85 65.86 6.61 -6.78
N VAL A 86 64.91 6.07 -7.53
CA VAL A 86 63.57 5.73 -7.04
C VAL A 86 63.66 4.55 -6.08
N LEU A 87 63.03 4.69 -4.91
CA LEU A 87 62.92 3.64 -3.88
C LEU A 87 61.54 2.98 -3.85
N GLY A 88 60.51 3.65 -4.39
CA GLY A 88 59.16 3.12 -4.52
C GLY A 88 58.26 4.06 -5.31
N GLU A 89 57.34 3.47 -6.08
CA GLU A 89 56.27 4.13 -6.84
C GLU A 89 54.96 3.35 -6.66
N ASP A 90 53.85 3.92 -7.13
CA ASP A 90 52.49 3.42 -6.92
C ASP A 90 52.05 2.47 -8.05
N GLU A 91 51.70 1.21 -7.72
CA GLU A 91 51.25 0.21 -8.69
C GLU A 91 49.72 0.08 -8.72
N TYR A 92 49.10 0.47 -9.84
CA TYR A 92 47.65 0.34 -10.03
C TYR A 92 47.25 -0.98 -10.67
N SER A 93 46.40 -1.74 -9.97
CA SER A 93 45.61 -2.84 -10.54
C SER A 93 44.17 -2.38 -10.84
N LEU A 94 43.45 -3.12 -11.68
CA LEU A 94 42.28 -2.60 -12.41
C LEU A 94 40.96 -2.55 -11.60
N PHE A 95 40.99 -2.76 -10.29
CA PHE A 95 39.82 -2.65 -9.40
C PHE A 95 40.19 -1.92 -8.09
N GLY A 96 39.34 -0.99 -7.66
CA GLY A 96 39.72 0.07 -6.73
C GLY A 96 39.92 -0.36 -5.27
N ILE A 97 41.17 -0.27 -4.79
CA ILE A 97 41.55 -0.17 -3.38
C ILE A 97 42.54 1.02 -3.26
N LEU A 98 42.58 1.69 -2.10
CA LEU A 98 43.42 2.88 -1.90
C LEU A 98 44.93 2.59 -2.09
N PRO A 99 45.70 3.48 -2.75
CA PRO A 99 47.12 3.31 -3.00
C PRO A 99 47.96 3.37 -1.71
N ARG A 100 49.04 2.59 -1.67
CA ARG A 100 49.80 2.31 -0.44
C ARG A 100 51.29 2.10 -0.71
N VAL A 101 52.06 3.19 -0.74
CA VAL A 101 53.53 3.11 -0.87
C VAL A 101 54.13 2.84 0.51
N THR A 102 54.92 1.75 0.61
CA THR A 102 55.65 1.36 1.82
C THR A 102 57.13 1.27 1.46
N VAL A 103 57.96 2.09 2.10
CA VAL A 103 59.42 2.10 1.91
C VAL A 103 60.14 2.11 3.25
N ASP A 104 61.26 1.40 3.30
CA ASP A 104 62.12 1.30 4.47
C ASP A 104 63.28 2.28 4.34
N LEU A 105 63.45 3.16 5.34
CA LEU A 105 64.33 4.32 5.30
C LEU A 105 65.41 4.25 6.38
N GLU A 106 66.61 4.72 6.07
CA GLU A 106 67.77 4.75 6.97
C GLU A 106 67.81 6.06 7.77
N ALA A 107 68.17 5.98 9.05
CA ALA A 107 68.27 7.16 9.92
C ALA A 107 69.38 8.12 9.48
N GLY A 108 69.13 9.43 9.57
CA GLY A 108 70.11 10.47 9.22
C GLY A 108 70.31 10.74 7.72
N GLN A 109 69.62 10.03 6.83
CA GLN A 109 69.57 10.32 5.39
C GLN A 109 68.36 11.20 5.05
N THR A 110 68.53 12.20 4.18
CA THR A 110 67.43 13.08 3.73
C THR A 110 66.76 12.54 2.48
N TYR A 111 65.53 12.03 2.61
CA TYR A 111 64.75 11.46 1.51
C TYR A 111 63.81 12.50 0.89
N ARG A 112 63.40 12.26 -0.37
CA ARG A 112 62.47 13.11 -1.11
C ARG A 112 61.20 12.38 -1.50
N ILE A 113 60.07 13.07 -1.39
CA ILE A 113 58.75 12.65 -1.86
C ILE A 113 58.31 13.64 -2.94
N ASP A 114 58.17 13.18 -4.18
CA ASP A 114 57.72 13.99 -5.31
C ASP A 114 56.24 13.73 -5.61
N ALA A 115 55.44 14.80 -5.70
CA ALA A 115 54.07 14.75 -6.18
C ALA A 115 54.04 14.92 -7.71
N ALA A 116 54.34 13.84 -8.41
CA ALA A 116 54.60 13.86 -9.84
C ALA A 116 53.34 14.14 -10.69
N SER A 117 53.54 14.74 -11.86
CA SER A 117 52.53 14.71 -12.93
C SER A 117 53.16 14.38 -14.27
N ARG A 118 52.42 13.68 -15.12
CA ARG A 118 52.87 13.20 -16.45
C ARG A 118 52.93 14.34 -17.48
N CYS A 119 53.81 15.31 -17.26
CA CYS A 119 54.08 16.44 -18.15
C CYS A 119 55.57 16.82 -18.00
N GLY A 120 56.44 16.47 -18.96
CA GLY A 120 57.90 16.57 -18.73
C GLY A 120 58.85 16.66 -19.94
N ALA A 121 58.37 16.72 -21.19
CA ALA A 121 59.22 17.03 -22.35
C ALA A 121 58.37 17.50 -23.55
N PRO A 122 58.77 18.54 -24.33
CA PRO A 122 57.95 19.06 -25.43
C PRO A 122 57.74 18.09 -26.61
N GLY A 123 58.54 17.03 -26.75
CA GLY A 123 58.49 16.11 -27.89
C GLY A 123 57.58 14.88 -27.73
N ALA A 124 57.06 14.59 -26.54
CA ALA A 124 56.32 13.35 -26.26
C ALA A 124 54.79 13.48 -26.35
N PHE A 125 54.25 14.69 -26.18
CA PHE A 125 52.81 14.91 -25.97
C PHE A 125 51.90 14.40 -27.10
N THR A 126 52.32 14.53 -28.37
CA THR A 126 51.52 14.07 -29.53
C THR A 126 51.31 12.56 -29.57
N VAL A 127 52.15 11.77 -28.89
CA VAL A 127 51.99 10.31 -28.80
C VAL A 127 51.18 9.93 -27.56
N ASP A 128 51.43 10.58 -26.42
CA ASP A 128 50.78 10.23 -25.15
C ASP A 128 49.33 10.70 -25.02
N VAL A 129 48.92 11.78 -25.71
CA VAL A 129 47.48 12.14 -25.84
C VAL A 129 46.69 10.97 -26.46
N PHE A 130 47.27 10.25 -27.42
CA PHE A 130 46.64 9.07 -28.03
C PHE A 130 46.90 7.75 -27.31
N ARG A 131 47.88 7.66 -26.40
CA ARG A 131 48.05 6.50 -25.49
C ARG A 131 47.22 6.61 -24.20
N GLY A 132 46.77 7.81 -23.81
CA GLY A 132 46.17 8.08 -22.50
C GLY A 132 44.66 8.36 -22.46
N ALA A 133 43.95 8.39 -23.58
CA ALA A 133 42.51 8.61 -23.61
C ALA A 133 41.72 7.30 -23.31
N ALA A 134 40.84 7.23 -22.31
CA ALA A 134 40.51 8.24 -21.30
C ALA A 134 40.12 7.60 -19.94
N PRO A 135 40.34 8.29 -18.81
CA PRO A 135 39.65 7.98 -17.56
C PRO A 135 38.13 8.16 -17.71
N VAL A 136 37.34 7.47 -16.89
CA VAL A 136 35.90 7.74 -16.79
C VAL A 136 35.70 9.12 -16.16
N ALA A 137 35.29 10.07 -16.97
CA ALA A 137 34.88 11.40 -16.53
C ALA A 137 33.42 11.36 -16.08
N ASP A 138 33.15 11.41 -14.78
CA ASP A 138 31.78 11.36 -14.25
C ASP A 138 30.94 12.59 -14.62
N GLN A 139 31.56 13.74 -14.88
CA GLN A 139 30.88 14.97 -15.27
C GLN A 139 30.97 15.26 -16.77
N ALA A 140 29.92 15.89 -17.33
CA ALA A 140 29.81 16.19 -18.76
C ALA A 140 30.81 17.26 -19.24
N ALA A 141 31.29 18.15 -18.36
CA ALA A 141 32.27 19.19 -18.69
C ALA A 141 33.63 18.58 -19.06
N ASP A 142 34.17 17.71 -18.20
CA ASP A 142 35.43 16.99 -18.40
C ASP A 142 35.45 16.19 -19.72
N ARG A 143 34.31 15.60 -20.13
CA ARG A 143 34.15 14.90 -21.41
C ARG A 143 34.29 15.84 -22.61
N ALA A 144 33.73 17.04 -22.53
CA ALA A 144 33.84 18.05 -23.57
C ALA A 144 35.26 18.62 -23.70
N GLU A 145 35.96 18.80 -22.58
CA GLU A 145 37.36 19.26 -22.59
C GLU A 145 38.30 18.17 -23.16
N ALA A 146 38.15 16.92 -22.73
CA ALA A 146 38.91 15.79 -23.26
C ALA A 146 38.72 15.59 -24.78
N LEU A 147 37.48 15.73 -25.27
CA LEU A 147 37.18 15.73 -26.70
C LEU A 147 37.84 16.90 -27.45
N THR A 148 37.94 18.07 -26.83
CA THR A 148 38.56 19.25 -27.43
C THR A 148 40.06 19.02 -27.65
N TYR A 149 40.78 18.57 -26.62
CA TYR A 149 42.20 18.22 -26.77
C TYR A 149 42.45 17.07 -27.75
N ALA A 150 41.57 16.06 -27.78
CA ALA A 150 41.72 14.94 -28.72
C ALA A 150 41.45 15.36 -30.18
N ARG A 151 40.52 16.31 -30.43
CA ARG A 151 40.33 16.94 -31.75
C ARG A 151 41.53 17.81 -32.15
N GLU A 152 42.15 18.52 -31.21
CA GLU A 152 43.34 19.34 -31.48
C GLU A 152 44.58 18.49 -31.76
N GLY A 153 44.80 17.43 -30.98
CA GLY A 153 45.84 16.43 -31.25
C GLY A 153 45.65 15.73 -32.59
N LEU A 154 44.40 15.48 -33.01
CA LEU A 154 44.10 14.95 -34.34
C LEU A 154 44.47 15.95 -35.45
N ARG A 155 44.07 17.23 -35.34
CA ARG A 155 44.44 18.27 -36.31
C ARG A 155 45.95 18.41 -36.49
N GLU A 156 46.72 18.23 -35.43
CA GLU A 156 48.19 18.34 -35.47
C GLU A 156 48.90 17.05 -35.94
N LEU A 157 48.19 15.91 -35.97
CA LEU A 157 48.61 14.74 -36.76
C LEU A 157 48.25 14.93 -38.23
N GLU A 158 47.05 15.43 -38.53
CA GLU A 158 46.59 15.73 -39.90
C GLU A 158 47.47 16.80 -40.59
N SER A 159 47.94 17.82 -39.87
CA SER A 159 48.85 18.86 -40.39
C SER A 159 50.24 18.34 -40.77
N ARG A 160 50.64 17.17 -40.23
CA ARG A 160 51.96 16.55 -40.41
C ARG A 160 51.93 15.29 -41.29
N ALA A 161 50.74 14.74 -41.56
CA ALA A 161 50.57 13.51 -42.32
C ALA A 161 50.77 13.74 -43.83
N THR A 162 51.93 13.34 -44.35
CA THR A 162 52.24 13.40 -45.80
C THR A 162 51.74 12.18 -46.58
N ALA A 163 51.21 11.16 -45.90
CA ALA A 163 50.60 9.95 -46.45
C ALA A 163 49.66 9.32 -45.39
N PRO A 164 48.77 8.38 -45.76
CA PRO A 164 48.00 7.60 -44.79
C PRO A 164 48.93 6.80 -43.86
N ASP A 165 48.75 6.97 -42.55
CA ASP A 165 49.53 6.28 -41.51
C ASP A 165 48.58 5.60 -40.49
N SER A 166 48.99 4.40 -40.05
CA SER A 166 48.39 3.64 -38.95
C SER A 166 48.20 4.47 -37.67
N ALA A 167 49.11 5.40 -37.40
CA ALA A 167 49.00 6.34 -36.28
C ALA A 167 47.76 7.24 -36.40
N LEU A 168 47.52 7.83 -37.58
CA LEU A 168 46.36 8.67 -37.86
C LEU A 168 45.05 7.86 -37.82
N GLY A 169 45.04 6.67 -38.42
CA GLY A 169 43.88 5.76 -38.37
C GLY A 169 43.52 5.35 -36.94
N THR A 170 44.52 5.14 -36.08
CA THR A 170 44.33 4.83 -34.65
C THR A 170 43.92 6.04 -33.83
N ALA A 171 44.38 7.25 -34.17
CA ALA A 171 43.92 8.49 -33.57
C ALA A 171 42.42 8.73 -33.85
N LEU A 172 42.00 8.59 -35.10
CA LEU A 172 40.60 8.68 -35.52
C LEU A 172 39.72 7.64 -34.82
N HIS A 173 40.17 6.39 -34.73
CA HIS A 173 39.46 5.29 -34.04
C HIS A 173 39.25 5.59 -32.53
N ARG A 174 40.25 6.18 -31.86
CA ARG A 174 40.13 6.52 -30.42
C ARG A 174 39.26 7.74 -30.18
N LEU A 175 39.32 8.76 -31.05
CA LEU A 175 38.40 9.90 -30.98
C LEU A 175 36.95 9.47 -31.23
N ALA A 176 36.71 8.53 -32.15
CA ALA A 176 35.38 7.99 -32.42
C ALA A 176 34.71 7.40 -31.15
N TYR A 177 35.45 6.56 -30.40
CA TYR A 177 34.99 6.06 -29.11
C TYR A 177 34.73 7.17 -28.09
N ALA A 178 35.63 8.16 -27.97
CA ALA A 178 35.44 9.29 -27.05
C ALA A 178 34.18 10.11 -27.36
N SER A 179 33.85 10.30 -28.65
CA SER A 179 32.62 10.97 -29.07
C SER A 179 31.38 10.17 -28.69
N LEU A 180 31.41 8.84 -28.80
CA LEU A 180 30.31 7.95 -28.41
C LEU A 180 30.05 7.94 -26.91
N PHE A 181 31.10 7.85 -26.07
CA PHE A 181 30.98 7.98 -24.60
C PHE A 181 30.50 9.39 -24.15
N SER A 182 30.51 10.36 -25.06
CA SER A 182 30.02 11.73 -24.87
C SER A 182 28.68 12.00 -25.58
N GLY A 183 27.99 10.96 -26.04
CA GLY A 183 26.68 11.06 -26.73
C GLY A 183 26.71 11.61 -28.16
N GLN A 184 27.90 11.93 -28.69
CA GLN A 184 28.10 12.53 -30.03
C GLN A 184 28.17 11.43 -31.10
N VAL A 185 27.10 10.63 -31.19
CA VAL A 185 27.03 9.37 -31.97
C VAL A 185 27.32 9.58 -33.45
N ALA A 186 26.74 10.61 -34.08
CA ALA A 186 26.96 10.89 -35.50
C ALA A 186 28.42 11.22 -35.83
N GLU A 187 29.12 11.95 -34.94
CA GLU A 187 30.55 12.23 -35.09
C GLU A 187 31.39 10.98 -34.85
N GLY A 188 31.04 10.15 -33.85
CA GLY A 188 31.71 8.87 -33.61
C GLY A 188 31.63 7.91 -34.80
N VAL A 189 30.45 7.77 -35.41
CA VAL A 189 30.25 6.99 -36.64
C VAL A 189 31.12 7.52 -37.78
N GLU A 190 31.16 8.84 -38.00
CA GLU A 190 31.94 9.41 -39.09
C GLU A 190 33.46 9.32 -38.85
N LEU A 191 33.91 9.53 -37.62
CA LEU A 191 35.30 9.33 -37.23
C LEU A 191 35.74 7.86 -37.40
N PHE A 192 34.86 6.89 -37.13
CA PHE A 192 35.13 5.49 -37.44
C PHE A 192 35.19 5.20 -38.95
N ARG A 193 34.35 5.82 -39.79
CA ARG A 193 34.47 5.71 -41.26
C ARG A 193 35.81 6.27 -41.75
N ARG A 194 36.22 7.43 -41.25
CA ARG A 194 37.53 8.04 -41.54
C ARG A 194 38.68 7.15 -41.05
N ALA A 195 38.58 6.59 -39.84
CA ALA A 195 39.55 5.65 -39.29
C ALA A 195 39.66 4.36 -40.11
N LEU A 196 38.54 3.88 -40.68
CA LEU A 196 38.50 2.70 -41.51
C LEU A 196 39.21 2.97 -42.84
N ALA A 197 38.85 4.03 -43.56
CA ALA A 197 39.50 4.40 -44.83
C ALA A 197 41.02 4.56 -44.68
N VAL A 198 41.49 5.28 -43.65
CA VAL A 198 42.94 5.45 -43.39
C VAL A 198 43.62 4.12 -43.05
N ARG A 199 42.95 3.20 -42.33
CA ARG A 199 43.50 1.86 -42.03
C ARG A 199 43.45 0.91 -43.24
N GLU A 200 42.45 1.02 -44.11
CA GLU A 200 42.39 0.25 -45.36
C GLU A 200 43.48 0.71 -46.35
N ASP A 201 43.68 2.01 -46.54
CA ASP A 201 44.74 2.56 -47.41
C ASP A 201 46.16 2.25 -46.87
N ALA A 202 46.37 2.36 -45.55
CA ALA A 202 47.70 2.19 -44.94
C ALA A 202 48.08 0.74 -44.61
N LEU A 203 47.10 -0.15 -44.36
CA LEU A 203 47.33 -1.50 -43.81
C LEU A 203 46.55 -2.61 -44.54
N GLY A 204 45.51 -2.29 -45.31
CA GLY A 204 44.65 -3.27 -45.97
C GLY A 204 44.00 -4.26 -44.98
N ALA A 205 44.13 -5.56 -45.27
CA ALA A 205 43.60 -6.65 -44.44
C ALA A 205 44.48 -6.89 -43.19
N HIS A 206 44.27 -6.06 -42.16
CA HIS A 206 45.06 -6.03 -40.92
C HIS A 206 44.14 -6.02 -39.68
N PRO A 207 44.54 -6.55 -38.51
CA PRO A 207 43.69 -6.60 -37.31
C PRO A 207 43.15 -5.24 -36.86
N LEU A 208 43.89 -4.14 -37.04
CA LEU A 208 43.38 -2.80 -36.75
C LEU A 208 42.27 -2.36 -37.72
N THR A 209 42.27 -2.86 -38.95
CA THR A 209 41.18 -2.65 -39.91
C THR A 209 39.93 -3.42 -39.46
N ALA A 210 40.11 -4.68 -39.06
CA ALA A 210 39.03 -5.50 -38.48
C ALA A 210 38.46 -4.87 -37.19
N GLU A 211 39.31 -4.38 -36.29
CA GLU A 211 38.95 -3.62 -35.08
C GLU A 211 38.01 -2.45 -35.43
N THR A 212 38.35 -1.62 -36.43
CA THR A 212 37.46 -0.52 -36.85
C THR A 212 36.16 -1.03 -37.47
N CYS A 213 36.20 -2.09 -38.28
CA CYS A 213 34.99 -2.70 -38.84
C CYS A 213 34.05 -3.23 -37.73
N LEU A 214 34.57 -3.84 -36.66
CA LEU A 214 33.79 -4.29 -35.51
C LEU A 214 33.20 -3.10 -34.73
N SER A 215 34.02 -2.10 -34.40
CA SER A 215 33.55 -0.93 -33.64
C SER A 215 32.49 -0.14 -34.40
N LEU A 216 32.69 0.11 -35.71
CA LEU A 216 31.71 0.79 -36.55
C LEU A 216 30.44 -0.06 -36.74
N GLY A 217 30.59 -1.36 -37.02
CA GLY A 217 29.45 -2.26 -37.20
C GLY A 217 28.58 -2.38 -35.93
N GLY A 218 29.20 -2.48 -34.75
CA GLY A 218 28.49 -2.52 -33.48
C GLY A 218 27.76 -1.21 -33.13
N VAL A 219 28.35 -0.05 -33.48
CA VAL A 219 27.68 1.25 -33.30
C VAL A 219 26.53 1.42 -34.28
N LEU A 220 26.71 1.06 -35.56
CA LEU A 220 25.63 1.10 -36.54
C LEU A 220 24.47 0.19 -36.12
N GLN A 221 24.76 -1.02 -35.62
CA GLN A 221 23.78 -1.92 -35.00
C GLN A 221 23.03 -1.25 -33.83
N GLN A 222 23.74 -0.58 -32.91
CA GLN A 222 23.11 0.16 -31.79
C GLN A 222 22.23 1.32 -32.26
N THR A 223 22.56 1.98 -33.37
CA THR A 223 21.73 3.03 -33.99
C THR A 223 20.61 2.51 -34.90
N GLY A 224 20.47 1.20 -35.05
CA GLY A 224 19.46 0.57 -35.92
C GLY A 224 19.83 0.47 -37.41
N ASP A 225 21.01 0.92 -37.84
CA ASP A 225 21.52 0.72 -39.20
C ASP A 225 22.09 -0.70 -39.38
N ALA A 226 21.19 -1.67 -39.38
CA ALA A 226 21.49 -3.07 -39.63
C ALA A 226 21.90 -3.36 -41.10
N ALA A 227 21.76 -2.39 -42.00
CA ALA A 227 22.17 -2.50 -43.40
C ALA A 227 23.65 -2.11 -43.57
N GLY A 228 24.08 -0.99 -42.98
CA GLY A 228 25.47 -0.56 -42.94
C GLY A 228 26.35 -1.42 -42.02
N ALA A 229 25.79 -1.96 -40.93
CA ALA A 229 26.53 -2.85 -40.03
C ALA A 229 26.94 -4.18 -40.68
N LEU A 230 26.11 -4.77 -41.55
CA LEU A 230 26.33 -6.11 -42.10
C LEU A 230 27.64 -6.27 -42.88
N PRO A 231 27.95 -5.46 -43.92
CA PRO A 231 29.19 -5.62 -44.68
C PRO A 231 30.43 -5.40 -43.80
N LEU A 232 30.35 -4.56 -42.77
CA LEU A 232 31.46 -4.30 -41.85
C LEU A 232 31.74 -5.49 -40.93
N LEU A 233 30.72 -6.07 -40.30
CA LEU A 233 30.91 -7.24 -39.43
C LEU A 233 31.32 -8.48 -40.23
N GLN A 234 30.84 -8.63 -41.46
CA GLN A 234 31.34 -9.64 -42.41
C GLN A 234 32.81 -9.38 -42.81
N ARG A 235 33.18 -8.12 -43.08
CA ARG A 235 34.55 -7.72 -43.44
C ARG A 235 35.55 -7.95 -42.31
N ALA A 236 35.17 -7.61 -41.06
CA ALA A 236 35.97 -7.91 -39.88
C ALA A 236 36.20 -9.42 -39.73
N LEU A 237 35.13 -10.20 -39.73
CA LEU A 237 35.21 -11.66 -39.61
C LEU A 237 36.09 -12.28 -40.70
N ALA A 238 36.01 -11.80 -41.94
CA ALA A 238 36.86 -12.27 -43.04
C ALA A 238 38.35 -11.91 -42.83
N ILE A 239 38.67 -10.71 -42.32
CA ILE A 239 40.05 -10.30 -42.02
C ILE A 239 40.60 -11.12 -40.84
N ASP A 240 39.84 -11.28 -39.76
CA ASP A 240 40.28 -12.05 -38.59
C ASP A 240 40.43 -13.55 -38.91
N GLN A 241 39.53 -14.12 -39.73
CA GLN A 241 39.69 -15.47 -40.29
C GLN A 241 40.96 -15.61 -41.15
N GLN A 242 41.33 -14.57 -41.90
CA GLN A 242 42.55 -14.58 -42.73
C GLN A 242 43.84 -14.42 -41.90
N VAL A 243 43.82 -13.57 -40.86
CA VAL A 243 45.03 -13.22 -40.09
C VAL A 243 45.27 -14.17 -38.91
N PHE A 244 44.22 -14.57 -38.20
CA PHE A 244 44.32 -15.41 -37.00
C PHE A 244 43.74 -16.82 -37.17
N GLY A 245 43.00 -17.07 -38.25
CA GLY A 245 42.27 -18.31 -38.47
C GLY A 245 40.91 -18.35 -37.77
N PRO A 246 40.03 -19.31 -38.14
CA PRO A 246 38.69 -19.44 -37.56
C PRO A 246 38.71 -19.89 -36.08
N GLY A 247 39.78 -20.53 -35.62
CA GLY A 247 39.89 -21.05 -34.25
C GLY A 247 40.38 -20.04 -33.21
N HIS A 248 40.44 -18.74 -33.52
CA HIS A 248 41.02 -17.73 -32.64
C HIS A 248 39.96 -16.86 -31.94
N VAL A 249 40.26 -16.42 -30.70
CA VAL A 249 39.31 -15.69 -29.85
C VAL A 249 38.87 -14.34 -30.43
N VAL A 250 39.73 -13.65 -31.19
CA VAL A 250 39.37 -12.41 -31.89
C VAL A 250 38.34 -12.70 -32.99
N THR A 251 38.59 -13.73 -33.79
CA THR A 251 37.70 -14.21 -34.86
C THR A 251 36.33 -14.65 -34.30
N ALA A 252 36.32 -15.29 -33.14
CA ALA A 252 35.10 -15.64 -32.43
C ALA A 252 34.34 -14.41 -31.88
N GLY A 253 35.06 -13.36 -31.46
CA GLY A 253 34.49 -12.05 -31.14
C GLY A 253 33.81 -11.39 -32.35
N ALA A 254 34.44 -11.46 -33.53
CA ALA A 254 33.86 -10.99 -34.78
C ALA A 254 32.60 -11.79 -35.18
N ALA A 255 32.65 -13.13 -35.04
CA ALA A 255 31.50 -14.01 -35.28
C ALA A 255 30.34 -13.70 -34.31
N ARG A 256 30.63 -13.46 -33.02
CA ARG A 256 29.65 -13.04 -32.00
C ARG A 256 28.97 -11.72 -32.37
N GLY A 257 29.72 -10.74 -32.88
CA GLY A 257 29.17 -9.47 -33.36
C GLY A 257 28.21 -9.67 -34.53
N LEU A 258 28.65 -10.40 -35.56
CA LEU A 258 27.82 -10.72 -36.73
C LEU A 258 26.55 -11.52 -36.35
N ALA A 259 26.65 -12.44 -35.39
CA ALA A 259 25.50 -13.18 -34.86
C ALA A 259 24.47 -12.26 -34.17
N SER A 260 24.95 -11.31 -33.36
CA SER A 260 24.09 -10.32 -32.70
C SER A 260 23.34 -9.42 -33.70
N LEU A 261 23.95 -9.14 -34.85
CA LEU A 261 23.30 -8.40 -35.93
C LEU A 261 22.22 -9.23 -36.64
N PHE A 262 22.46 -10.52 -36.88
CA PHE A 262 21.44 -11.41 -37.43
C PHE A 262 20.23 -11.59 -36.48
N GLU A 263 20.45 -11.64 -35.17
CA GLU A 263 19.35 -11.54 -34.19
C GLU A 263 18.54 -10.24 -34.34
N LEU A 264 19.20 -9.08 -34.44
CA LEU A 264 18.53 -7.78 -34.59
C LEU A 264 17.70 -7.69 -35.88
N ARG A 265 18.14 -8.37 -36.95
CA ARG A 265 17.43 -8.45 -38.24
C ARG A 265 16.26 -9.45 -38.23
N GLY A 266 16.07 -10.22 -37.16
CA GLY A 266 15.07 -11.30 -37.13
C GLY A 266 15.47 -12.54 -37.92
N GLU A 267 16.78 -12.78 -38.09
CA GLU A 267 17.36 -13.91 -38.84
C GLU A 267 18.07 -14.92 -37.88
N PRO A 268 17.36 -15.51 -36.89
CA PRO A 268 17.99 -16.36 -35.86
C PRO A 268 18.70 -17.60 -36.42
N GLN A 269 18.30 -18.09 -37.59
CA GLN A 269 18.93 -19.21 -38.30
C GLN A 269 20.33 -18.86 -38.84
N ALA A 270 20.63 -17.57 -39.06
CA ALA A 270 21.96 -17.10 -39.43
C ALA A 270 22.82 -16.74 -38.20
N ALA A 271 22.18 -16.32 -37.09
CA ALA A 271 22.85 -16.01 -35.83
C ALA A 271 23.39 -17.27 -35.12
N GLU A 272 22.58 -18.33 -35.02
CA GLU A 272 22.91 -19.57 -34.31
C GLU A 272 24.26 -20.20 -34.70
N PRO A 273 24.57 -20.52 -35.98
CA PRO A 273 25.83 -21.20 -36.32
C PRO A 273 27.07 -20.36 -35.98
N LEU A 274 26.95 -19.03 -36.03
CA LEU A 274 28.01 -18.10 -35.62
C LEU A 274 28.18 -18.07 -34.10
N TYR A 275 27.09 -18.16 -33.32
CA TYR A 275 27.17 -18.31 -31.86
C TYR A 275 27.69 -19.68 -31.43
N VAL A 276 27.27 -20.78 -32.08
CA VAL A 276 27.81 -22.13 -31.80
C VAL A 276 29.32 -22.16 -32.11
N HIS A 277 29.74 -21.58 -33.23
CA HIS A 277 31.16 -21.44 -33.57
C HIS A 277 31.91 -20.58 -32.54
N ALA A 278 31.37 -19.42 -32.17
CA ALA A 278 31.98 -18.55 -31.17
C ALA A 278 32.10 -19.23 -29.81
N LEU A 279 31.08 -19.98 -29.35
CA LEU A 279 31.12 -20.72 -28.09
C LEU A 279 32.22 -21.79 -28.11
N GLY A 280 32.28 -22.58 -29.18
CA GLY A 280 33.27 -23.65 -29.37
C GLY A 280 34.73 -23.16 -29.43
N VAL A 281 34.96 -21.86 -29.64
CA VAL A 281 36.30 -21.23 -29.60
C VAL A 281 36.54 -20.50 -28.27
N LEU A 282 35.56 -19.74 -27.78
CA LEU A 282 35.72 -18.91 -26.57
C LEU A 282 35.72 -19.75 -25.29
N GLU A 283 34.88 -20.78 -25.18
CA GLU A 283 34.76 -21.57 -23.95
C GLU A 283 36.02 -22.38 -23.63
N PRO A 284 36.70 -23.06 -24.59
CA PRO A 284 37.99 -23.71 -24.31
C PRO A 284 39.15 -22.73 -24.08
N ALA A 285 39.11 -21.55 -24.70
CA ALA A 285 40.24 -20.60 -24.69
C ALA A 285 40.21 -19.59 -23.54
N LEU A 286 39.03 -19.17 -23.09
CA LEU A 286 38.83 -18.20 -22.01
C LEU A 286 38.23 -18.81 -20.74
N GLY A 287 37.79 -20.08 -20.83
CA GLY A 287 37.10 -20.79 -19.77
C GLY A 287 35.59 -20.51 -19.70
N PRO A 288 34.82 -21.37 -19.01
CA PRO A 288 33.36 -21.28 -18.92
C PRO A 288 32.83 -20.04 -18.18
N ASP A 289 33.72 -19.30 -17.50
CA ASP A 289 33.41 -18.19 -16.59
C ASP A 289 33.65 -16.81 -17.25
N ALA A 290 34.14 -16.79 -18.51
CA ALA A 290 34.39 -15.56 -19.25
C ALA A 290 33.11 -14.84 -19.69
N LYS A 291 33.11 -13.50 -19.67
CA LYS A 291 31.93 -12.67 -19.99
C LYS A 291 31.36 -12.93 -21.40
N ASP A 292 32.22 -13.06 -22.41
CA ASP A 292 31.77 -13.39 -23.78
C ASP A 292 31.18 -14.81 -23.87
N VAL A 293 31.67 -15.77 -23.08
CA VAL A 293 31.13 -17.14 -23.03
C VAL A 293 29.73 -17.14 -22.41
N LEU A 294 29.54 -16.42 -21.30
CA LEU A 294 28.22 -16.24 -20.68
C LEU A 294 27.23 -15.51 -21.60
N PHE A 295 27.68 -14.47 -22.32
CA PHE A 295 26.86 -13.80 -23.34
C PHE A 295 26.42 -14.78 -24.43
N VAL A 296 27.35 -15.52 -25.04
CA VAL A 296 27.03 -16.44 -26.14
C VAL A 296 26.12 -17.57 -25.67
N ARG A 297 26.34 -18.14 -24.48
CA ARG A 297 25.44 -19.12 -23.85
C ARG A 297 24.03 -18.57 -23.68
N SER A 298 23.87 -17.35 -23.14
CA SER A 298 22.54 -16.73 -22.98
C SER A 298 21.83 -16.51 -24.31
N ARG A 299 22.56 -16.20 -25.39
CA ARG A 299 21.98 -16.00 -26.73
C ARG A 299 21.56 -17.31 -27.37
N LEU A 300 22.36 -18.36 -27.25
CA LEU A 300 21.96 -19.71 -27.68
C LEU A 300 20.76 -20.22 -26.87
N ALA A 301 20.71 -19.98 -25.56
CA ALA A 301 19.57 -20.35 -24.73
C ALA A 301 18.27 -19.66 -25.19
N LEU A 302 18.33 -18.36 -25.50
CA LEU A 302 17.20 -17.60 -26.05
C LEU A 302 16.77 -18.08 -27.45
N LEU A 303 17.71 -18.49 -28.29
CA LEU A 303 17.44 -19.02 -29.63
C LEU A 303 16.76 -20.40 -29.58
N LEU A 304 17.20 -21.28 -28.68
CA LEU A 304 16.58 -22.59 -28.44
C LEU A 304 15.17 -22.44 -27.82
N HIS A 305 15.03 -21.54 -26.83
CA HIS A 305 13.73 -21.22 -26.22
C HIS A 305 12.72 -20.76 -27.28
N LYS A 306 13.10 -19.82 -28.15
CA LYS A 306 12.27 -19.34 -29.27
C LYS A 306 11.90 -20.40 -30.33
N ARG A 307 12.49 -21.61 -30.28
CA ARG A 307 12.12 -22.77 -31.11
C ARG A 307 11.26 -23.81 -30.38
N GLY A 308 11.03 -23.66 -29.08
CA GLY A 308 10.44 -24.70 -28.23
C GLY A 308 11.44 -25.79 -27.83
N GLU A 309 12.75 -25.59 -28.03
CA GLU A 309 13.81 -26.50 -27.58
C GLU A 309 14.11 -26.28 -26.08
N LEU A 310 13.06 -26.36 -25.26
CA LEU A 310 13.03 -25.89 -23.86
C LEU A 310 14.06 -26.58 -22.97
N ASP A 311 14.38 -27.85 -23.20
CA ASP A 311 15.36 -28.60 -22.42
C ASP A 311 16.79 -28.09 -22.66
N GLY A 312 17.14 -27.80 -23.92
CA GLY A 312 18.43 -27.20 -24.28
C GLY A 312 18.58 -25.77 -23.75
N ALA A 313 17.51 -24.97 -23.85
CA ALA A 313 17.46 -23.64 -23.26
C ALA A 313 17.61 -23.68 -21.72
N THR A 314 16.91 -24.61 -21.06
CA THR A 314 16.99 -24.83 -19.60
C THR A 314 18.42 -25.16 -19.18
N ALA A 315 19.08 -26.10 -19.87
CA ALA A 315 20.44 -26.52 -19.55
C ALA A 315 21.46 -25.38 -19.68
N LEU A 316 21.35 -24.55 -20.73
CA LEU A 316 22.23 -23.40 -20.93
C LEU A 316 21.99 -22.31 -19.87
N TYR A 317 20.74 -21.95 -19.59
CA TYR A 317 20.43 -20.94 -18.55
C TYR A 317 20.78 -21.43 -17.13
N GLN A 318 20.61 -22.71 -16.80
CA GLN A 318 21.05 -23.25 -15.51
C GLN A 318 22.58 -23.24 -15.37
N SER A 319 23.32 -23.55 -16.45
CA SER A 319 24.79 -23.47 -16.49
C SER A 319 25.30 -22.02 -16.37
N GLU A 320 24.63 -21.07 -17.02
CA GLU A 320 24.89 -19.64 -16.88
C GLU A 320 24.63 -19.17 -15.44
N LEU A 321 23.47 -19.51 -14.87
CA LEU A 321 23.08 -19.14 -13.51
C LEU A 321 24.05 -19.68 -12.47
N ALA A 322 24.39 -20.98 -12.51
CA ALA A 322 25.33 -21.60 -11.58
C ALA A 322 26.76 -21.03 -11.70
N THR A 323 27.13 -20.50 -12.87
CA THR A 323 28.40 -19.81 -13.07
C THR A 323 28.36 -18.38 -12.53
N ARG A 324 27.29 -17.63 -12.77
CA ARG A 324 27.07 -16.29 -12.20
C ARG A 324 26.99 -16.32 -10.68
N GLU A 325 26.28 -17.29 -10.11
CA GLU A 325 26.15 -17.47 -8.66
C GLU A 325 27.47 -17.88 -7.99
N ARG A 326 28.34 -18.64 -8.69
CA ARG A 326 29.72 -18.92 -8.23
C ARG A 326 30.59 -17.67 -8.24
N LEU A 327 30.51 -16.87 -9.30
CA LEU A 327 31.38 -15.70 -9.52
C LEU A 327 31.01 -14.50 -8.65
N ASN A 328 29.73 -14.29 -8.37
CA ASN A 328 29.26 -13.13 -7.60
C ASN A 328 27.99 -13.48 -6.77
N PRO A 329 28.15 -14.23 -5.65
CA PRO A 329 27.04 -14.77 -4.87
C PRO A 329 26.02 -13.69 -4.43
N GLY A 330 24.78 -13.83 -4.92
CA GLY A 330 23.67 -12.93 -4.58
C GLY A 330 23.80 -11.48 -5.06
N ARG A 331 24.78 -11.15 -5.92
CA ARG A 331 25.12 -9.76 -6.28
C ARG A 331 25.31 -9.50 -7.79
N ASP A 332 25.00 -10.47 -8.65
CA ASP A 332 24.97 -10.27 -10.11
C ASP A 332 23.56 -9.85 -10.60
N PRO A 333 23.33 -8.62 -11.09
CA PRO A 333 22.03 -8.18 -11.61
C PRO A 333 21.54 -9.04 -12.78
N GLU A 334 22.47 -9.48 -13.64
CA GLU A 334 22.16 -10.35 -14.78
C GLU A 334 21.62 -11.72 -14.36
N SER A 335 21.96 -12.21 -13.16
CA SER A 335 21.41 -13.47 -12.67
C SER A 335 19.89 -13.43 -12.46
N ALA A 336 19.31 -12.23 -12.21
CA ALA A 336 17.86 -12.05 -12.16
C ALA A 336 17.20 -12.24 -13.54
N ARG A 337 17.83 -11.73 -14.62
CA ARG A 337 17.36 -11.95 -16.00
C ARG A 337 17.40 -13.43 -16.39
N VAL A 338 18.41 -14.19 -15.92
CA VAL A 338 18.49 -15.63 -16.15
C VAL A 338 17.38 -16.38 -15.37
N LEU A 339 17.06 -15.95 -14.15
CA LEU A 339 15.93 -16.49 -13.38
C LEU A 339 14.58 -16.24 -14.06
N GLU A 340 14.33 -15.03 -14.59
CA GLU A 340 13.14 -14.72 -15.40
C GLU A 340 13.06 -15.56 -16.69
N SER A 341 14.21 -15.76 -17.36
CA SER A 341 14.28 -16.58 -18.58
C SER A 341 13.95 -18.04 -18.30
N LEU A 342 14.36 -18.56 -17.14
CA LEU A 342 13.93 -19.88 -16.66
C LEU A 342 12.44 -19.90 -16.26
N ALA A 343 11.93 -18.83 -15.63
CA ALA A 343 10.53 -18.74 -15.24
C ALA A 343 9.59 -18.85 -16.46
N ALA A 344 9.87 -18.11 -17.53
CA ALA A 344 9.11 -18.18 -18.78
C ALA A 344 9.10 -19.60 -19.39
N ILE A 345 10.23 -20.33 -19.33
CA ILE A 345 10.30 -21.73 -19.78
C ILE A 345 9.44 -22.65 -18.89
N HIS A 346 9.39 -22.42 -17.57
CA HIS A 346 8.50 -23.16 -16.67
C HIS A 346 7.02 -22.82 -16.91
N GLU A 347 6.67 -21.58 -17.24
CA GLU A 347 5.30 -21.21 -17.67
C GLU A 347 4.91 -21.94 -18.96
N GLU A 348 5.79 -22.01 -19.97
CA GLU A 348 5.56 -22.75 -21.21
C GLU A 348 5.44 -24.28 -21.00
N ARG A 349 6.09 -24.84 -19.97
CA ARG A 349 5.87 -26.23 -19.54
C ARG A 349 4.55 -26.45 -18.77
N GLY A 350 3.86 -25.39 -18.36
CA GLY A 350 2.68 -25.49 -17.48
C GLY A 350 3.03 -25.69 -16.00
N GLU A 351 4.17 -25.17 -15.55
CA GLU A 351 4.73 -25.33 -14.20
C GLU A 351 4.76 -23.97 -13.43
N PRO A 352 3.62 -23.28 -13.25
CA PRO A 352 3.60 -21.87 -12.81
C PRO A 352 4.14 -21.63 -11.39
N GLU A 353 4.06 -22.60 -10.48
CA GLU A 353 4.67 -22.45 -9.13
C GLU A 353 6.22 -22.51 -9.19
N ALA A 354 6.80 -23.24 -10.14
CA ALA A 354 8.24 -23.23 -10.37
C ALA A 354 8.69 -21.88 -10.96
N ALA A 355 7.92 -21.35 -11.91
CA ALA A 355 8.13 -20.01 -12.46
C ALA A 355 8.02 -18.92 -11.38
N ARG A 356 7.01 -18.99 -10.51
CA ARG A 356 6.83 -18.08 -9.38
C ARG A 356 8.05 -18.08 -8.45
N GLY A 357 8.53 -19.25 -8.04
CA GLY A 357 9.71 -19.34 -7.17
C GLY A 357 11.01 -18.80 -7.81
N LEU A 358 11.07 -18.74 -9.15
CA LEU A 358 12.15 -18.10 -9.89
C LEU A 358 11.98 -16.58 -9.98
N LEU A 359 10.74 -16.09 -10.18
CA LEU A 359 10.44 -14.65 -10.20
C LEU A 359 10.55 -13.99 -8.82
N GLU A 360 10.12 -14.66 -7.74
CA GLU A 360 10.31 -14.18 -6.36
C GLU A 360 11.83 -14.05 -6.04
N ARG A 361 12.67 -14.98 -6.53
CA ARG A 361 14.15 -14.88 -6.45
C ARG A 361 14.77 -13.82 -7.38
N ALA A 362 14.18 -13.57 -8.55
CA ALA A 362 14.63 -12.53 -9.47
C ALA A 362 14.37 -11.14 -8.88
N LEU A 363 13.20 -10.96 -8.27
CA LEU A 363 12.79 -9.72 -7.61
C LEU A 363 13.72 -9.38 -6.42
N GLU A 364 13.93 -10.34 -5.50
CA GLU A 364 14.86 -10.19 -4.37
C GLU A 364 16.24 -9.69 -4.82
N ARG A 365 16.75 -10.22 -5.93
CA ARG A 365 18.06 -9.82 -6.48
C ARG A 365 18.04 -8.43 -7.10
N ARG A 366 16.99 -8.04 -7.83
CA ARG A 366 16.92 -6.68 -8.38
C ARG A 366 16.77 -5.64 -7.28
N GLU A 367 15.91 -5.89 -6.30
CA GLU A 367 15.80 -5.04 -5.10
C GLU A 367 17.14 -4.88 -4.37
N ALA A 368 17.92 -5.96 -4.23
CA ALA A 368 19.22 -5.94 -3.55
C ALA A 368 20.40 -5.38 -4.37
N THR A 369 20.35 -5.40 -5.71
CA THR A 369 21.50 -5.02 -6.57
C THR A 369 21.33 -3.69 -7.31
N ILE A 370 20.11 -3.33 -7.71
CA ILE A 370 19.81 -2.13 -8.51
C ILE A 370 18.70 -1.27 -7.88
N GLY A 371 18.04 -1.77 -6.83
CA GLY A 371 17.11 -1.02 -5.99
C GLY A 371 15.63 -1.36 -6.23
N PRO A 372 14.75 -1.04 -5.25
CA PRO A 372 13.33 -1.35 -5.33
C PRO A 372 12.59 -0.57 -6.42
N ASP A 373 13.15 0.57 -6.87
CA ASP A 373 12.54 1.54 -7.78
C ASP A 373 13.24 1.60 -9.14
N HIS A 374 14.00 0.56 -9.51
CA HIS A 374 14.60 0.45 -10.85
C HIS A 374 13.59 -0.09 -11.87
N ARG A 375 13.69 0.35 -13.14
CA ARG A 375 12.81 -0.09 -14.23
C ARG A 375 12.74 -1.61 -14.36
N ASP A 376 13.88 -2.28 -14.27
CA ASP A 376 13.92 -3.75 -14.36
C ASP A 376 13.25 -4.42 -13.15
N THR A 377 13.25 -3.78 -11.98
CA THR A 377 12.52 -4.26 -10.79
C THR A 377 11.00 -4.15 -11.04
N ALA A 378 10.54 -3.08 -11.69
CA ALA A 378 9.16 -2.97 -12.16
C ALA A 378 8.80 -4.08 -13.15
N GLY A 379 9.71 -4.42 -14.08
CA GLY A 379 9.54 -5.54 -15.02
C GLY A 379 9.28 -6.87 -14.32
N THR A 380 10.08 -7.22 -13.31
CA THR A 380 9.87 -8.45 -12.53
C THR A 380 8.57 -8.40 -11.72
N LEU A 381 8.24 -7.25 -11.13
CA LEU A 381 6.99 -7.04 -10.38
C LEU A 381 5.75 -7.21 -11.27
N ALA A 382 5.77 -6.70 -12.50
CA ALA A 382 4.69 -6.86 -13.47
C ALA A 382 4.53 -8.33 -13.87
N HIS A 383 5.62 -9.02 -14.22
CA HIS A 383 5.60 -10.44 -14.59
C HIS A 383 5.10 -11.32 -13.43
N LEU A 384 5.66 -11.14 -12.23
CA LEU A 384 5.21 -11.85 -11.02
C LEU A 384 3.73 -11.55 -10.69
N GLY A 385 3.29 -10.31 -10.85
CA GLY A 385 1.91 -9.91 -10.59
C GLY A 385 0.90 -10.53 -11.56
N VAL A 386 1.28 -10.68 -12.84
CA VAL A 386 0.51 -11.42 -13.85
C VAL A 386 0.41 -12.90 -13.48
N LEU A 387 1.54 -13.52 -13.13
CA LEU A 387 1.58 -14.95 -12.77
C LEU A 387 0.79 -15.26 -11.49
N LEU A 388 0.90 -14.41 -10.46
CA LEU A 388 0.11 -14.53 -9.23
C LEU A 388 -1.40 -14.44 -9.50
N LYS A 389 -1.85 -13.58 -10.42
CA LYS A 389 -3.26 -13.54 -10.85
C LYS A 389 -3.70 -14.79 -11.60
N ALA A 390 -2.82 -15.39 -12.41
CA ALA A 390 -3.09 -16.66 -13.08
C ALA A 390 -3.19 -17.84 -12.08
N LEU A 391 -2.44 -17.78 -10.97
CA LEU A 391 -2.54 -18.70 -9.83
C LEU A 391 -3.75 -18.42 -8.90
N GLY A 392 -4.51 -17.34 -9.12
CA GLY A 392 -5.65 -16.94 -8.28
C GLY A 392 -5.30 -16.10 -7.05
N GLU A 393 -4.03 -15.74 -6.85
CA GLU A 393 -3.57 -14.85 -5.78
C GLU A 393 -3.80 -13.37 -6.14
N HIS A 394 -5.06 -13.03 -6.43
CA HIS A 394 -5.44 -11.74 -7.05
C HIS A 394 -4.97 -10.50 -6.28
N GLU A 395 -5.02 -10.51 -4.94
CA GLU A 395 -4.63 -9.35 -4.11
C GLU A 395 -3.11 -9.12 -4.12
N ARG A 396 -2.29 -10.18 -4.02
CA ARG A 396 -0.82 -10.08 -4.16
C ARG A 396 -0.42 -9.71 -5.58
N GLY A 397 -1.09 -10.28 -6.58
CA GLY A 397 -0.82 -9.99 -7.98
C GLY A 397 -1.20 -8.56 -8.40
N ALA A 398 -2.30 -8.02 -7.86
CA ALA A 398 -2.68 -6.62 -8.06
C ALA A 398 -1.65 -5.67 -7.43
N GLY A 399 -1.32 -5.85 -6.14
CA GLY A 399 -0.33 -4.99 -5.46
C GLY A 399 1.07 -5.04 -6.08
N ALA A 400 1.47 -6.15 -6.69
CA ALA A 400 2.71 -6.23 -7.47
C ALA A 400 2.64 -5.39 -8.77
N ILE A 401 1.51 -5.43 -9.48
CA ILE A 401 1.27 -4.63 -10.70
C ILE A 401 1.11 -3.14 -10.39
N GLU A 402 0.40 -2.76 -9.33
CA GLU A 402 0.28 -1.38 -8.86
C GLU A 402 1.66 -0.80 -8.54
N ARG A 403 2.50 -1.55 -7.81
CA ARG A 403 3.88 -1.15 -7.53
C ARG A 403 4.74 -1.07 -8.80
N ALA A 404 4.59 -1.99 -9.75
CA ALA A 404 5.30 -1.93 -11.02
C ALA A 404 4.98 -0.65 -11.80
N LEU A 405 3.69 -0.32 -11.94
CA LEU A 405 3.20 0.88 -12.64
C LEU A 405 3.57 2.19 -11.92
N ALA A 406 3.75 2.15 -10.59
CA ALA A 406 4.26 3.30 -9.83
C ALA A 406 5.75 3.58 -10.07
N ILE A 407 6.54 2.57 -10.46
CA ILE A 407 7.98 2.67 -10.74
C ILE A 407 8.22 2.99 -12.23
N ASP A 408 7.54 2.28 -13.13
CA ASP A 408 7.58 2.51 -14.58
C ASP A 408 6.15 2.48 -15.15
N PRO A 409 5.52 3.65 -15.40
CA PRO A 409 4.19 3.71 -16.00
C PRO A 409 4.10 3.08 -17.41
N ASP A 410 5.23 2.92 -18.11
CA ASP A 410 5.31 2.26 -19.42
C ASP A 410 5.61 0.75 -19.31
N VAL A 411 5.60 0.16 -18.09
CA VAL A 411 5.87 -1.27 -17.89
C VAL A 411 4.79 -2.13 -18.53
N TYR A 412 5.21 -3.20 -19.23
CA TYR A 412 4.27 -4.07 -19.93
C TYR A 412 3.43 -4.91 -18.96
N VAL A 413 2.16 -4.54 -18.82
CA VAL A 413 1.11 -5.37 -18.21
C VAL A 413 0.13 -5.78 -19.30
N PRO A 414 -0.19 -7.08 -19.48
CA PRO A 414 -1.15 -7.53 -20.48
C PRO A 414 -2.52 -6.85 -20.34
N GLU A 415 -3.06 -6.34 -21.44
CA GLU A 415 -4.31 -5.55 -21.44
C GLU A 415 -5.49 -6.29 -20.79
N LEU A 416 -5.58 -7.62 -20.93
CA LEU A 416 -6.58 -8.44 -20.27
C LEU A 416 -6.48 -8.40 -18.73
N VAL A 417 -5.26 -8.29 -18.20
CA VAL A 417 -4.98 -8.17 -16.76
C VAL A 417 -5.22 -6.74 -16.27
N ARG A 418 -4.87 -5.74 -17.08
CA ARG A 418 -5.20 -4.33 -16.83
C ARG A 418 -6.73 -4.13 -16.74
N GLN A 419 -7.47 -4.71 -17.70
CA GLN A 419 -8.93 -4.74 -17.71
C GLN A 419 -9.53 -5.56 -16.56
N ALA A 420 -8.81 -6.53 -15.97
CA ALA A 420 -9.28 -7.28 -14.82
C ALA A 420 -9.22 -6.47 -13.51
N ASP A 421 -8.19 -5.62 -13.32
CA ASP A 421 -8.16 -4.69 -12.19
C ASP A 421 -9.16 -3.56 -12.40
N GLU A 422 -9.27 -3.04 -13.63
CA GLU A 422 -10.37 -2.12 -13.96
C GLU A 422 -11.74 -2.75 -13.71
N ALA A 423 -11.92 -4.05 -13.99
CA ALA A 423 -13.17 -4.76 -13.73
C ALA A 423 -13.57 -4.74 -12.25
N HIS A 424 -12.64 -4.66 -11.29
CA HIS A 424 -12.99 -4.56 -9.87
C HIS A 424 -13.72 -3.25 -9.55
N TRP A 425 -13.33 -2.12 -10.15
CA TRP A 425 -14.03 -0.83 -9.97
C TRP A 425 -15.19 -0.62 -10.95
N TRP A 426 -15.12 -1.13 -12.19
CA TRP A 426 -16.27 -1.18 -13.11
C TRP A 426 -17.42 -2.01 -12.53
N ASN A 427 -17.11 -3.10 -11.82
CA ASN A 427 -18.10 -3.95 -11.14
C ASN A 427 -18.89 -3.13 -10.11
N ASP A 428 -18.23 -2.45 -9.15
CA ASP A 428 -18.92 -1.58 -8.19
C ASP A 428 -19.78 -0.51 -8.89
N ARG A 429 -19.26 0.17 -9.94
CA ARG A 429 -20.02 1.19 -10.67
C ARG A 429 -21.22 0.64 -11.46
N THR A 430 -21.10 -0.52 -12.10
CA THR A 430 -22.19 -1.16 -12.84
C THR A 430 -23.20 -1.82 -11.90
N THR A 431 -22.76 -2.39 -10.78
CA THR A 431 -23.61 -2.89 -9.70
C THR A 431 -24.47 -1.79 -9.08
N ARG A 432 -23.95 -0.58 -8.87
CA ARG A 432 -24.77 0.57 -8.43
C ARG A 432 -25.89 0.91 -9.42
N TRP A 433 -25.67 0.76 -10.74
CA TRP A 433 -26.72 0.91 -11.75
C TRP A 433 -27.75 -0.23 -11.70
N TRP A 434 -27.32 -1.48 -11.55
CA TRP A 434 -28.24 -2.61 -11.34
C TRP A 434 -29.05 -2.47 -10.05
N GLN A 435 -28.44 -1.97 -8.98
CA GLN A 435 -29.12 -1.65 -7.72
C GLN A 435 -30.17 -0.54 -7.91
N LEU A 436 -29.92 0.49 -8.72
CA LEU A 436 -30.94 1.49 -9.09
C LEU A 436 -32.13 0.87 -9.84
N VAL A 437 -31.86 0.00 -10.82
CA VAL A 437 -32.91 -0.76 -11.53
C VAL A 437 -33.69 -1.64 -10.54
N TRP A 438 -33.01 -2.24 -9.55
CA TRP A 438 -33.62 -3.05 -8.51
C TRP A 438 -34.51 -2.26 -7.54
N VAL A 439 -34.13 -1.04 -7.14
CA VAL A 439 -35.02 -0.12 -6.40
C VAL A 439 -36.27 0.19 -7.23
N GLY A 440 -36.10 0.44 -8.53
CA GLY A 440 -37.21 0.67 -9.45
C GLY A 440 -38.19 -0.52 -9.51
N PHE A 441 -37.66 -1.73 -9.66
CA PHE A 441 -38.46 -2.97 -9.62
C PHE A 441 -39.17 -3.14 -8.27
N GLY A 442 -38.47 -2.93 -7.14
CA GLY A 442 -39.06 -3.01 -5.80
C GLY A 442 -40.18 -2.00 -5.56
N ALA A 443 -40.06 -0.77 -6.10
CA ALA A 443 -41.11 0.24 -6.06
C ALA A 443 -42.35 -0.17 -6.86
N LEU A 444 -42.15 -0.75 -8.06
CA LEU A 444 -43.24 -1.28 -8.89
C LEU A 444 -43.92 -2.50 -8.24
N LEU A 445 -43.14 -3.43 -7.70
CA LEU A 445 -43.63 -4.62 -6.99
C LEU A 445 -44.44 -4.25 -5.74
N PHE A 446 -43.95 -3.29 -4.94
CA PHE A 446 -44.68 -2.78 -3.78
C PHE A 446 -45.98 -2.08 -4.21
N ALA A 447 -45.93 -1.21 -5.22
CA ALA A 447 -47.13 -0.53 -5.74
C ALA A 447 -48.19 -1.51 -6.28
N TRP A 448 -47.75 -2.56 -6.97
CA TRP A 448 -48.63 -3.64 -7.44
C TRP A 448 -49.20 -4.46 -6.28
N SER A 449 -48.40 -4.79 -5.27
CA SER A 449 -48.85 -5.46 -4.05
C SER A 449 -49.94 -4.65 -3.34
N ARG A 450 -49.73 -3.33 -3.17
CA ARG A 450 -50.73 -2.41 -2.60
C ARG A 450 -52.02 -2.34 -3.44
N ARG A 451 -51.92 -2.30 -4.78
CA ARG A 451 -53.09 -2.31 -5.68
C ARG A 451 -53.89 -3.61 -5.57
N ARG A 452 -53.21 -4.77 -5.48
CA ARG A 452 -53.86 -6.07 -5.25
C ARG A 452 -54.56 -6.12 -3.89
N ALA A 453 -53.89 -5.66 -2.83
CA ALA A 453 -54.46 -5.59 -1.48
C ALA A 453 -55.74 -4.70 -1.44
N SER A 454 -55.76 -3.55 -2.12
CA SER A 454 -56.98 -2.73 -2.24
C SER A 454 -58.11 -3.36 -3.06
N ALA A 455 -57.81 -4.39 -3.86
CA ALA A 455 -58.80 -5.21 -4.58
C ALA A 455 -59.17 -6.51 -3.82
N GLY A 456 -58.77 -6.65 -2.55
CA GLY A 456 -58.99 -7.87 -1.75
C GLY A 456 -58.13 -9.07 -2.16
N LEU A 457 -57.21 -8.89 -3.11
CA LEU A 457 -56.38 -9.96 -3.65
C LEU A 457 -55.03 -10.05 -2.92
N ALA A 458 -54.67 -11.25 -2.49
CA ALA A 458 -53.33 -11.51 -1.97
C ALA A 458 -52.27 -11.26 -3.06
N ALA A 459 -51.12 -10.73 -2.64
CA ALA A 459 -49.93 -10.68 -3.47
C ALA A 459 -49.31 -12.09 -3.59
N PRO A 460 -48.95 -12.55 -4.81
CA PRO A 460 -48.43 -13.89 -5.01
C PRO A 460 -47.03 -14.04 -4.38
N LYS A 461 -46.96 -14.89 -3.35
CA LYS A 461 -45.73 -15.17 -2.58
C LYS A 461 -44.49 -15.46 -3.44
N PRO A 462 -44.54 -16.20 -4.58
CA PRO A 462 -43.35 -16.47 -5.38
C PRO A 462 -42.61 -15.21 -5.86
N TRP A 463 -43.33 -14.15 -6.25
CA TRP A 463 -42.70 -12.89 -6.70
C TRP A 463 -42.06 -12.12 -5.54
N LEU A 464 -42.64 -12.21 -4.35
CA LEU A 464 -42.09 -11.59 -3.13
C LEU A 464 -40.88 -12.37 -2.60
N ALA A 465 -40.91 -13.70 -2.66
CA ALA A 465 -39.78 -14.57 -2.33
C ALA A 465 -38.63 -14.42 -3.34
N LEU A 466 -38.93 -14.30 -4.64
CA LEU A 466 -37.94 -13.97 -5.68
C LEU A 466 -37.30 -12.61 -5.41
N ALA A 467 -38.08 -11.60 -5.00
CA ALA A 467 -37.53 -10.30 -4.64
C ALA A 467 -36.63 -10.35 -3.39
N VAL A 468 -36.94 -11.19 -2.40
CA VAL A 468 -36.02 -11.46 -1.28
C VAL A 468 -34.72 -12.12 -1.77
N LEU A 469 -34.83 -13.15 -2.62
CA LEU A 469 -33.66 -13.87 -3.16
C LEU A 469 -32.77 -12.97 -4.02
N VAL A 470 -33.33 -12.23 -4.97
CA VAL A 470 -32.57 -11.30 -5.83
C VAL A 470 -31.99 -10.14 -5.01
N SER A 471 -32.64 -9.71 -3.92
CA SER A 471 -32.03 -8.74 -3.00
C SER A 471 -30.83 -9.34 -2.26
N ALA A 472 -30.92 -10.58 -1.77
CA ALA A 472 -29.79 -11.25 -1.14
C ALA A 472 -28.60 -11.42 -2.11
N LEU A 473 -28.87 -11.83 -3.35
CA LEU A 473 -27.86 -11.93 -4.41
C LEU A 473 -27.26 -10.56 -4.77
N THR A 474 -28.09 -9.53 -4.94
CA THR A 474 -27.66 -8.14 -5.18
C THR A 474 -26.78 -7.60 -4.04
N TYR A 475 -27.08 -7.96 -2.79
CA TYR A 475 -26.28 -7.55 -1.63
C TYR A 475 -24.89 -8.22 -1.62
N VAL A 476 -24.80 -9.52 -1.94
CA VAL A 476 -23.51 -10.22 -2.10
C VAL A 476 -22.87 -10.01 -3.49
N ASN A 477 -23.36 -9.03 -4.26
CA ASN A 477 -22.98 -8.73 -5.64
C ASN A 477 -22.85 -9.96 -6.56
N PHE A 478 -23.80 -10.89 -6.46
CA PHE A 478 -23.84 -12.16 -7.22
C PHE A 478 -22.57 -13.03 -7.07
N GLY A 479 -21.76 -12.82 -6.02
CA GLY A 479 -20.48 -13.50 -5.79
C GLY A 479 -19.25 -12.75 -6.31
N ALA A 480 -19.43 -11.63 -7.01
CA ALA A 480 -18.34 -10.77 -7.48
C ALA A 480 -17.97 -9.76 -6.38
N PHE A 481 -17.23 -10.22 -5.37
CA PHE A 481 -16.83 -9.44 -4.20
C PHE A 481 -15.90 -8.26 -4.56
N GLN A 482 -15.86 -7.23 -3.71
CA GLN A 482 -15.01 -6.04 -3.92
C GLN A 482 -13.56 -6.26 -3.44
N PHE A 483 -13.35 -7.22 -2.54
CA PHE A 483 -12.04 -7.75 -2.18
C PHE A 483 -11.83 -9.08 -2.92
N GLY A 484 -10.60 -9.58 -3.04
CA GLY A 484 -10.28 -10.81 -3.78
C GLY A 484 -10.85 -12.08 -3.15
N SER A 485 -11.52 -11.98 -2.01
CA SER A 485 -12.24 -13.07 -1.34
C SER A 485 -13.51 -12.59 -0.65
N PHE A 486 -14.34 -13.53 -0.18
CA PHE A 486 -15.47 -13.23 0.71
C PHE A 486 -15.03 -12.71 2.09
N VAL A 487 -13.78 -12.90 2.50
CA VAL A 487 -13.26 -12.53 3.84
C VAL A 487 -12.66 -11.13 3.82
N HIS A 488 -13.17 -10.25 4.67
CA HIS A 488 -12.64 -8.91 4.89
C HIS A 488 -11.51 -9.00 5.92
N ARG A 489 -10.29 -9.29 5.45
CA ARG A 489 -9.12 -9.66 6.29
C ARG A 489 -8.82 -8.64 7.39
N TRP A 490 -8.76 -7.35 7.06
CA TRP A 490 -8.59 -6.22 8.00
C TRP A 490 -9.53 -6.27 9.21
N ASP A 491 -10.85 -6.15 9.00
CA ASP A 491 -11.85 -6.24 10.08
C ASP A 491 -11.84 -7.60 10.79
N SER A 492 -11.58 -8.68 10.06
CA SER A 492 -11.44 -10.03 10.63
C SER A 492 -10.26 -10.12 11.58
N PHE A 493 -9.10 -9.57 11.25
CA PHE A 493 -7.92 -9.53 12.12
C PHE A 493 -8.26 -8.87 13.46
N HIS A 494 -8.81 -7.65 13.40
CA HIS A 494 -9.17 -6.89 14.59
C HIS A 494 -10.18 -7.59 15.49
N TYR A 495 -11.24 -8.17 14.90
CA TYR A 495 -12.33 -8.81 15.65
C TYR A 495 -12.06 -10.27 16.04
N TYR A 496 -11.19 -10.98 15.32
CA TYR A 496 -10.73 -12.34 15.67
C TYR A 496 -9.64 -12.27 16.75
N VAL A 497 -8.51 -11.62 16.46
CA VAL A 497 -7.34 -11.59 17.36
C VAL A 497 -7.67 -10.81 18.63
N GLY A 498 -8.34 -9.65 18.49
CA GLY A 498 -8.75 -8.82 19.62
C GLY A 498 -9.76 -9.48 20.57
N ALA A 499 -10.57 -10.43 20.08
CA ALA A 499 -11.50 -11.20 20.91
C ALA A 499 -10.87 -12.48 21.48
N LYS A 500 -10.02 -13.16 20.70
CA LYS A 500 -9.37 -14.42 21.08
C LYS A 500 -8.38 -14.23 22.23
N TYR A 501 -7.62 -13.13 22.21
CA TYR A 501 -6.58 -12.77 23.18
C TYR A 501 -6.94 -11.52 24.00
N PHE A 502 -8.23 -11.28 24.24
CA PHE A 502 -8.69 -10.06 24.92
C PHE A 502 -8.13 -9.92 26.34
N ASP A 503 -7.87 -11.03 27.05
CA ASP A 503 -7.42 -10.99 28.44
C ASP A 503 -5.97 -10.53 28.60
N GLU A 504 -5.11 -10.87 27.63
CA GLU A 504 -3.74 -10.42 27.56
C GLU A 504 -3.65 -9.00 26.98
N LEU A 505 -4.23 -8.80 25.78
CA LEU A 505 -4.11 -7.56 25.01
C LEU A 505 -4.81 -6.38 25.69
N ARG A 506 -6.07 -6.59 26.12
CA ARG A 506 -7.07 -5.54 26.41
C ARG A 506 -7.30 -4.61 25.20
N TYR A 507 -8.14 -3.59 25.38
CA TYR A 507 -8.50 -2.62 24.33
C TYR A 507 -7.33 -1.80 23.77
N ASP A 508 -6.19 -1.77 24.46
CA ASP A 508 -5.09 -0.84 24.20
C ASP A 508 -3.74 -1.52 23.89
N GLY A 509 -3.70 -2.85 23.78
CA GLY A 509 -2.46 -3.62 23.64
C GLY A 509 -2.28 -4.43 22.36
N LEU A 510 -3.22 -4.37 21.41
CA LEU A 510 -3.15 -5.15 20.16
C LEU A 510 -1.87 -4.86 19.37
N TYR A 511 -1.68 -3.62 18.90
CA TYR A 511 -0.52 -3.30 18.06
C TYR A 511 0.81 -3.27 18.84
N ASP A 512 0.79 -2.91 20.13
CA ASP A 512 1.94 -3.07 21.04
C ASP A 512 2.48 -4.53 20.95
N CYS A 513 1.59 -5.52 20.93
CA CYS A 513 1.97 -6.94 20.81
C CYS A 513 2.28 -7.39 19.38
N VAL A 514 1.58 -6.85 18.36
CA VAL A 514 1.87 -7.15 16.94
C VAL A 514 3.28 -6.72 16.55
N VAL A 515 3.72 -5.52 16.96
CA VAL A 515 5.08 -5.04 16.68
C VAL A 515 6.14 -5.99 17.24
N ILE A 516 5.92 -6.52 18.44
CA ILE A 516 6.82 -7.50 19.07
C ILE A 516 6.78 -8.85 18.32
N ALA A 517 5.59 -9.34 17.96
CA ALA A 517 5.45 -10.58 17.17
C ALA A 517 6.09 -10.50 15.78
N ASP A 518 6.01 -9.34 15.12
CA ASP A 518 6.69 -9.06 13.85
C ASP A 518 8.21 -8.90 14.04
N GLN A 519 8.67 -8.44 15.22
CA GLN A 519 10.11 -8.40 15.55
C GLN A 519 10.70 -9.80 15.78
N GLU A 520 9.92 -10.71 16.35
CA GLU A 520 10.27 -12.11 16.56
C GLU A 520 10.07 -12.97 15.29
N SER A 521 9.50 -12.41 14.22
CA SER A 521 9.24 -13.10 12.96
C SER A 521 10.42 -12.99 11.98
N PRO A 522 10.90 -14.12 11.40
CA PRO A 522 11.88 -14.09 10.32
C PRO A 522 11.42 -13.21 9.13
N GLY A 523 12.33 -12.42 8.58
CA GLY A 523 12.07 -11.52 7.45
C GLY A 523 11.33 -10.20 7.78
N TRP A 524 10.73 -10.08 8.96
CA TRP A 524 9.96 -8.88 9.36
C TRP A 524 10.66 -7.95 10.34
N SER A 525 11.63 -8.46 11.11
CA SER A 525 12.40 -7.68 12.10
C SER A 525 13.10 -6.43 11.56
N GLY A 526 13.46 -6.41 10.27
CA GLY A 526 14.01 -5.22 9.60
C GLY A 526 12.95 -4.16 9.23
N ARG A 527 11.72 -4.58 8.89
CA ARG A 527 10.63 -3.67 8.47
C ARG A 527 10.08 -2.85 9.64
N ASN A 528 10.18 -3.36 10.86
CA ASN A 528 9.85 -2.63 12.09
C ASN A 528 10.71 -1.37 12.34
N ALA A 529 11.86 -1.22 11.66
CA ALA A 529 12.71 -0.03 11.81
C ALA A 529 12.16 1.22 11.11
N THR A 530 11.27 1.05 10.12
CA THR A 530 10.82 2.15 9.23
C THR A 530 9.30 2.34 9.18
N ARG A 531 8.49 1.40 9.68
CA ARG A 531 7.02 1.50 9.67
C ARG A 531 6.43 2.24 10.86
N VAL A 532 5.22 2.76 10.68
CA VAL A 532 4.39 3.33 11.75
C VAL A 532 3.26 2.38 12.18
N VAL A 533 2.74 2.60 13.38
CA VAL A 533 1.56 1.91 13.96
C VAL A 533 0.72 2.90 14.77
N ARG A 534 -0.54 2.57 15.07
CA ARG A 534 -1.32 3.39 16.02
C ARG A 534 -0.99 3.00 17.47
N ASP A 535 -0.67 3.96 18.32
CA ASP A 535 -0.79 3.76 19.76
C ASP A 535 -2.27 3.76 20.15
N LEU A 536 -2.82 2.58 20.45
CA LEU A 536 -4.20 2.43 20.91
C LEU A 536 -4.47 3.07 22.28
N ARG A 537 -3.47 3.56 23.03
CA ARG A 537 -3.71 4.34 24.25
C ARG A 537 -4.14 5.77 23.90
N THR A 538 -3.41 6.44 23.01
CA THR A 538 -3.62 7.85 22.63
C THR A 538 -4.34 8.08 21.29
N ASN A 539 -4.62 7.02 20.54
CA ASN A 539 -5.08 7.04 19.14
C ASN A 539 -4.12 7.76 18.16
N ARG A 540 -2.88 8.08 18.54
CA ARG A 540 -1.86 8.70 17.67
C ARG A 540 -1.10 7.66 16.85
N ILE A 541 -0.56 8.08 15.70
CA ILE A 541 0.41 7.29 14.93
C ILE A 541 1.80 7.49 15.54
N VAL A 542 2.58 6.42 15.66
CA VAL A 542 3.93 6.38 16.25
C VAL A 542 4.82 5.37 15.51
N ASP A 543 6.14 5.57 15.54
CA ASP A 543 7.10 4.65 14.91
C ASP A 543 7.11 3.30 15.64
N ALA A 544 7.12 2.18 14.91
CA ALA A 544 7.22 0.84 15.53
C ALA A 544 8.52 0.67 16.34
N ALA A 545 9.61 1.33 15.92
CA ALA A 545 10.86 1.40 16.67
C ALA A 545 10.70 2.02 18.07
N SER A 546 9.80 3.00 18.25
CA SER A 546 9.53 3.61 19.56
C SER A 546 8.83 2.64 20.52
N VAL A 547 7.95 1.78 20.01
CA VAL A 547 7.28 0.70 20.74
C VAL A 547 8.29 -0.35 21.19
N LEU A 548 9.25 -0.72 20.32
CA LEU A 548 10.33 -1.65 20.65
C LEU A 548 11.34 -1.08 21.65
N ALA A 549 11.68 0.21 21.56
CA ALA A 549 12.52 0.88 22.56
C ALA A 549 11.85 0.86 23.95
N ALA A 550 10.53 1.11 24.01
CA ALA A 550 9.74 0.99 25.23
C ALA A 550 9.57 -0.46 25.74
N HIS A 551 9.80 -1.47 24.89
CA HIS A 551 9.87 -2.87 25.28
C HIS A 551 11.20 -3.16 26.00
N GLY A 552 12.33 -2.97 25.31
CA GLY A 552 13.66 -3.29 25.84
C GLY A 552 14.02 -2.51 27.11
N ALA A 553 13.55 -1.28 27.24
CA ALA A 553 13.73 -0.48 28.46
C ALA A 553 13.08 -1.11 29.72
N THR A 554 12.16 -2.07 29.57
CA THR A 554 11.54 -2.79 30.71
C THR A 554 12.21 -4.12 31.08
N GLU A 555 13.19 -4.59 30.31
CA GLU A 555 13.95 -5.83 30.62
C GLU A 555 15.28 -5.56 31.34
N ALA A 556 15.71 -4.29 31.45
CA ALA A 556 16.96 -3.91 32.11
C ALA A 556 16.84 -3.94 33.66
N PRO A 557 17.63 -4.77 34.38
CA PRO A 557 17.55 -4.88 35.84
C PRO A 557 18.34 -3.76 36.53
N GLY A 558 17.77 -2.54 36.59
CA GLY A 558 18.36 -1.45 37.35
C GLY A 558 17.73 -0.09 37.10
N ALA A 559 16.72 0.27 37.90
CA ALA A 559 16.18 1.64 37.87
C ALA A 559 17.15 2.62 38.58
N GLN A 560 17.76 3.51 37.81
CA GLN A 560 18.31 4.76 38.31
C GLN A 560 17.71 5.93 37.52
N SER A 561 17.27 6.96 38.24
CA SER A 561 16.59 8.13 37.68
C SER A 561 17.58 9.06 36.96
N ALA A 562 17.36 9.29 35.67
CA ALA A 562 18.00 10.38 34.92
C ALA A 562 17.20 11.70 35.07
N PRO A 563 17.84 12.88 34.96
CA PRO A 563 17.28 14.15 35.44
C PRO A 563 16.32 14.84 34.45
N GLU A 564 15.52 15.77 34.98
CA GLU A 564 14.67 16.67 34.21
C GLU A 564 15.50 17.64 33.35
N LEU A 565 15.09 17.84 32.08
CA LEU A 565 15.63 18.87 31.19
C LEU A 565 14.80 20.16 31.31
N PRO A 566 15.38 21.30 31.74
CA PRO A 566 14.65 22.55 31.87
C PRO A 566 14.58 23.29 30.52
N GLY A 567 13.40 23.36 29.88
CA GLY A 567 13.27 24.19 28.67
C GLY A 567 12.10 23.91 27.71
N ALA A 568 10.88 23.70 28.20
CA ALA A 568 9.68 23.70 27.35
C ALA A 568 8.73 24.85 27.75
N ALA A 569 8.34 25.69 26.78
CA ALA A 569 7.52 26.86 27.04
C ALA A 569 6.06 26.50 27.36
N ARG A 570 5.44 27.22 28.31
CA ARG A 570 4.03 27.01 28.68
C ARG A 570 3.08 27.50 27.59
N ALA A 571 2.28 26.59 27.05
CA ALA A 571 0.98 26.92 26.45
C ALA A 571 -0.06 27.18 27.57
N PRO A 572 -1.12 27.97 27.34
CA PRO A 572 -1.97 28.50 28.41
C PRO A 572 -2.95 27.49 29.01
N GLU A 573 -3.21 27.63 30.31
CA GLU A 573 -4.18 26.85 31.07
C GLU A 573 -5.62 27.12 30.58
N SER A 574 -6.41 26.06 30.38
CA SER A 574 -7.86 26.21 30.25
C SER A 574 -8.64 25.03 30.87
N LEU A 575 -9.31 25.34 31.99
CA LEU A 575 -10.52 24.70 32.49
C LEU A 575 -10.54 23.16 32.64
N GLY A 576 -9.78 22.69 33.64
CA GLY A 576 -10.29 21.72 34.63
C GLY A 576 -10.79 20.36 34.12
N ALA A 577 -9.88 19.43 33.88
CA ALA A 577 -10.22 18.01 33.90
C ALA A 577 -10.65 17.58 35.32
N PRO A 578 -11.69 16.73 35.47
CA PRO A 578 -12.02 16.14 36.77
C PRO A 578 -10.93 15.17 37.22
N GLU A 579 -10.64 15.15 38.52
CA GLU A 579 -9.60 14.28 39.08
C GLU A 579 -9.86 12.79 38.80
N SER A 580 -8.79 12.06 38.49
CA SER A 580 -8.88 10.67 38.05
C SER A 580 -9.17 9.71 39.20
N ILE A 581 -10.44 9.34 39.37
CA ILE A 581 -10.87 8.35 40.37
C ILE A 581 -10.33 6.95 40.01
N GLY A 582 -9.17 6.62 40.58
CA GLY A 582 -8.72 5.28 40.93
C GLY A 582 -8.79 4.19 39.84
N ALA A 583 -7.76 4.10 39.00
CA ALA A 583 -7.44 2.87 38.26
C ALA A 583 -6.24 2.16 38.93
N PRO A 584 -6.36 0.87 39.33
CA PRO A 584 -5.26 0.15 39.96
C PRO A 584 -4.09 -0.08 38.98
N GLY A 585 -2.86 -0.01 39.48
CA GLY A 585 -1.66 -0.03 38.67
C GLY A 585 -1.36 -1.39 38.04
N GLY A 586 -1.36 -1.44 36.70
CA GLY A 586 -0.61 -2.42 35.90
C GLY A 586 0.53 -1.73 35.15
N PRO A 587 1.63 -2.41 34.79
CA PRO A 587 2.79 -1.76 34.19
C PRO A 587 2.48 -1.29 32.75
N ARG A 588 3.05 -0.16 32.34
CA ARG A 588 2.65 0.61 31.14
C ARG A 588 3.64 0.54 29.96
N GLY A 589 4.45 -0.52 29.89
CA GLY A 589 5.41 -0.76 28.80
C GLY A 589 5.03 -2.00 27.95
N PRO A 590 5.37 -2.05 26.65
CA PRO A 590 5.07 -3.20 25.78
C PRO A 590 5.67 -4.54 26.26
N GLY A 591 6.84 -4.54 26.91
CA GLY A 591 7.41 -5.76 27.53
C GLY A 591 6.49 -6.36 28.58
N ALA A 592 5.88 -5.51 29.41
CA ALA A 592 4.89 -5.90 30.41
C ALA A 592 3.50 -6.29 29.83
N ARG A 593 3.29 -6.18 28.50
CA ARG A 593 2.15 -6.80 27.83
C ARG A 593 2.46 -8.22 27.40
N LYS A 594 3.64 -8.46 26.79
CA LYS A 594 4.09 -9.83 26.43
C LYS A 594 4.09 -10.74 27.67
N SER A 595 4.52 -10.22 28.83
CA SER A 595 4.52 -10.95 30.10
C SER A 595 3.13 -11.37 30.65
N ARG A 596 2.02 -11.03 29.96
CA ARG A 596 0.67 -11.53 30.29
C ARG A 596 0.32 -12.84 29.59
N PHE A 597 1.00 -13.16 28.50
CA PHE A 597 0.81 -14.41 27.77
C PHE A 597 1.60 -15.53 28.45
N THR A 598 1.06 -16.76 28.44
CA THR A 598 1.91 -17.95 28.61
C THR A 598 2.73 -18.18 27.34
N PRO A 599 3.85 -18.93 27.38
CA PRO A 599 4.66 -19.21 26.18
C PRO A 599 3.84 -19.82 25.03
N GLU A 600 2.87 -20.69 25.36
CA GLU A 600 1.98 -21.36 24.41
C GLU A 600 0.98 -20.38 23.81
N ARG A 601 0.39 -19.49 24.62
CA ARG A 601 -0.52 -18.43 24.14
C ARG A 601 0.21 -17.36 23.33
N TRP A 602 1.47 -17.03 23.66
CA TRP A 602 2.29 -16.13 22.83
C TRP A 602 2.58 -16.78 21.48
N SER A 603 3.00 -18.04 21.46
CA SER A 603 3.22 -18.79 20.21
C SER A 603 1.95 -18.89 19.35
N ALA A 604 0.77 -19.07 19.96
CA ALA A 604 -0.51 -19.07 19.25
C ALA A 604 -0.88 -17.69 18.70
N PHE A 605 -0.65 -16.62 19.48
CA PHE A 605 -0.84 -15.23 19.03
C PHE A 605 0.05 -14.90 17.84
N CYS A 606 1.35 -15.20 17.90
CA CYS A 606 2.28 -15.01 16.78
C CYS A 606 1.87 -15.80 15.53
N ALA A 607 1.39 -17.04 15.69
CA ALA A 607 0.92 -17.86 14.58
C ALA A 607 -0.36 -17.29 13.91
N ASP A 608 -1.34 -16.83 14.70
CA ASP A 608 -2.53 -16.17 14.14
C ASP A 608 -2.16 -14.84 13.46
N VAL A 609 -1.29 -14.03 14.08
CA VAL A 609 -0.82 -12.73 13.52
C VAL A 609 -0.12 -12.96 12.18
N ALA A 610 0.82 -13.91 12.11
CA ALA A 610 1.48 -14.30 10.86
C ALA A 610 0.45 -14.77 9.81
N SER A 611 -0.57 -15.53 10.21
CA SER A 611 -1.61 -16.00 9.29
C SER A 611 -2.43 -14.86 8.64
N PHE A 612 -2.63 -13.73 9.31
CA PHE A 612 -3.20 -12.54 8.67
C PHE A 612 -2.16 -11.78 7.83
N ARG A 613 -1.02 -11.44 8.44
CA ARG A 613 0.07 -10.66 7.83
C ARG A 613 0.60 -11.25 6.53
N ASP A 614 0.92 -12.53 6.51
CA ASP A 614 1.61 -13.19 5.39
C ASP A 614 0.67 -13.44 4.19
N ARG A 615 -0.59 -12.96 4.27
CA ARG A 615 -1.58 -12.93 3.19
C ARG A 615 -1.90 -11.52 2.70
N GLU A 616 -1.37 -10.46 3.33
CA GLU A 616 -1.54 -9.06 2.91
C GLU A 616 -0.21 -8.51 2.34
N SER A 617 -0.25 -7.41 1.59
CA SER A 617 0.99 -6.71 1.20
C SER A 617 1.59 -5.99 2.42
N ALA A 618 2.89 -5.66 2.38
CA ALA A 618 3.53 -5.00 3.52
C ALA A 618 2.92 -3.62 3.85
N GLU A 619 2.57 -2.83 2.82
CA GLU A 619 1.83 -1.59 2.98
C GLU A 619 0.43 -1.85 3.57
N ARG A 620 -0.27 -2.88 3.08
CA ARG A 620 -1.61 -3.21 3.59
C ARG A 620 -1.59 -3.65 5.05
N TRP A 621 -0.57 -4.41 5.46
CA TRP A 621 -0.37 -4.78 6.86
C TRP A 621 -0.05 -3.57 7.74
N GLU A 622 0.79 -2.64 7.26
CA GLU A 622 1.05 -1.38 7.94
C GLU A 622 -0.23 -0.57 8.14
N GLN A 623 -1.01 -0.37 7.07
CA GLN A 623 -2.35 0.25 7.12
C GLN A 623 -3.25 -0.47 8.15
N THR A 624 -3.35 -1.80 8.11
CA THR A 624 -4.11 -2.62 9.09
C THR A 624 -3.66 -2.33 10.54
N THR A 625 -2.35 -2.15 10.79
CA THR A 625 -1.80 -1.77 12.11
C THR A 625 -1.92 -0.28 12.48
N THR A 626 -2.56 0.53 11.62
CA THR A 626 -2.92 1.93 11.90
C THR A 626 -4.42 2.16 12.09
N ASP A 627 -5.27 1.12 12.10
CA ASP A 627 -6.69 1.24 12.40
C ASP A 627 -6.96 1.68 13.88
N HIS A 628 -8.22 1.89 14.25
CA HIS A 628 -8.69 2.14 15.62
C HIS A 628 -8.77 0.87 16.48
N GLY A 629 -8.60 -0.31 15.88
CA GLY A 629 -8.41 -1.58 16.58
C GLY A 629 -9.68 -2.19 17.16
N TYR A 630 -9.50 -3.15 18.09
CA TYR A 630 -10.63 -3.84 18.72
C TYR A 630 -11.48 -2.88 19.55
N ASN A 631 -12.78 -2.78 19.22
CA ASN A 631 -13.71 -1.84 19.86
C ASN A 631 -15.11 -2.43 20.15
N ALA A 632 -15.25 -3.76 20.15
CA ALA A 632 -16.50 -4.44 20.50
C ALA A 632 -16.84 -4.27 21.99
N THR A 633 -18.11 -4.47 22.37
CA THR A 633 -18.53 -4.45 23.79
C THR A 633 -18.08 -5.72 24.52
N PRO A 634 -17.95 -5.70 25.86
CA PRO A 634 -17.67 -6.92 26.64
C PRO A 634 -18.74 -8.02 26.46
N VAL A 635 -20.00 -7.67 26.13
CA VAL A 635 -21.05 -8.67 25.85
C VAL A 635 -20.94 -9.28 24.46
N TRP A 636 -20.54 -8.51 23.43
CA TRP A 636 -20.16 -9.07 22.13
C TRP A 636 -18.95 -10.01 22.28
N GLY A 637 -17.99 -9.62 23.15
CA GLY A 637 -16.81 -10.41 23.50
C GLY A 637 -17.11 -11.83 24.02
N ILE A 638 -18.26 -12.06 24.65
CA ILE A 638 -18.69 -13.40 25.10
C ILE A 638 -18.75 -14.36 23.90
N LEU A 639 -19.53 -14.03 22.86
CA LEU A 639 -19.74 -14.92 21.72
C LEU A 639 -18.58 -14.83 20.72
N GLY A 640 -18.05 -13.62 20.48
CA GLY A 640 -16.91 -13.41 19.59
C GLY A 640 -15.65 -14.15 20.07
N GLY A 641 -15.35 -14.07 21.38
CA GLY A 641 -14.21 -14.77 21.98
C GLY A 641 -14.37 -16.29 21.96
N LEU A 642 -15.58 -16.82 22.23
CA LEU A 642 -15.88 -18.25 22.12
C LEU A 642 -15.68 -18.76 20.68
N LEU A 643 -16.20 -18.05 19.67
CA LEU A 643 -16.07 -18.44 18.27
C LEU A 643 -14.63 -18.33 17.75
N ALA A 644 -13.90 -17.27 18.10
CA ALA A 644 -12.51 -17.07 17.69
C ALA A 644 -11.54 -18.07 18.37
N ASN A 645 -11.83 -18.52 19.59
CA ASN A 645 -11.06 -19.61 20.23
C ASN A 645 -11.40 -20.99 19.64
N ALA A 646 -12.63 -21.20 19.14
CA ALA A 646 -13.08 -22.50 18.61
C ALA A 646 -12.65 -22.78 17.15
N VAL A 647 -12.21 -21.77 16.41
CA VAL A 647 -11.91 -21.86 14.97
C VAL A 647 -10.50 -21.31 14.70
N PRO A 648 -9.59 -22.02 14.00
CA PRO A 648 -8.25 -21.53 13.70
C PRO A 648 -8.24 -20.43 12.62
N ALA A 649 -7.24 -19.55 12.64
CA ALA A 649 -7.05 -18.46 11.68
C ALA A 649 -6.61 -18.92 10.26
N THR A 650 -7.34 -19.87 9.69
CA THR A 650 -7.18 -20.37 8.32
C THR A 650 -8.27 -19.77 7.43
N ASP A 651 -8.06 -19.68 6.12
CA ASP A 651 -9.05 -19.09 5.21
C ASP A 651 -10.42 -19.80 5.29
N GLY A 652 -10.43 -21.13 5.39
CA GLY A 652 -11.68 -21.89 5.63
C GLY A 652 -12.34 -21.59 6.98
N GLY A 653 -11.55 -21.36 8.02
CA GLY A 653 -12.03 -20.93 9.34
C GLY A 653 -12.64 -19.52 9.31
N LEU A 654 -11.96 -18.58 8.66
CA LEU A 654 -12.45 -17.20 8.52
C LEU A 654 -13.71 -17.13 7.63
N VAL A 655 -13.77 -17.92 6.54
CA VAL A 655 -14.99 -18.06 5.71
C VAL A 655 -16.15 -18.62 6.54
N PHE A 656 -15.93 -19.64 7.39
CA PHE A 656 -16.96 -20.16 8.28
C PHE A 656 -17.47 -19.10 9.27
N LEU A 657 -16.57 -18.35 9.90
CA LEU A 657 -16.93 -17.27 10.83
C LEU A 657 -17.70 -16.13 10.15
N ALA A 658 -17.32 -15.75 8.93
CA ALA A 658 -18.03 -14.74 8.14
C ALA A 658 -19.39 -15.25 7.58
N ALA A 659 -19.54 -16.55 7.36
CA ALA A 659 -20.80 -17.14 6.88
C ALA A 659 -21.93 -17.08 7.92
N LEU A 660 -21.60 -16.97 9.22
CA LEU A 660 -22.60 -16.81 10.30
C LEU A 660 -23.49 -15.59 10.10
N ASP A 661 -22.97 -14.51 9.52
CA ASP A 661 -23.76 -13.30 9.24
C ASP A 661 -24.82 -13.53 8.15
N GLN A 662 -24.60 -14.47 7.22
CA GLN A 662 -25.63 -14.87 6.27
C GLN A 662 -26.78 -15.62 6.95
N VAL A 663 -26.49 -16.37 8.03
CA VAL A 663 -27.51 -17.00 8.88
C VAL A 663 -28.31 -15.93 9.64
N TYR A 664 -27.66 -14.87 10.15
CA TYR A 664 -28.36 -13.74 10.77
C TYR A 664 -29.23 -12.95 9.77
N LEU A 665 -28.77 -12.73 8.53
CA LEU A 665 -29.58 -12.10 7.49
C LEU A 665 -30.79 -12.98 7.07
N ALA A 666 -30.61 -14.29 6.96
CA ALA A 666 -31.72 -15.23 6.75
C ALA A 666 -32.72 -15.23 7.92
N ALA A 667 -32.23 -15.20 9.16
CA ALA A 667 -33.06 -15.11 10.36
C ALA A 667 -33.82 -13.76 10.45
N LEU A 668 -33.21 -12.67 9.97
CA LEU A 668 -33.83 -11.34 9.84
C LEU A 668 -35.00 -11.37 8.84
N VAL A 669 -34.83 -12.02 7.68
CA VAL A 669 -35.93 -12.27 6.73
C VAL A 669 -37.04 -13.08 7.40
N VAL A 670 -36.71 -14.16 8.12
CA VAL A 670 -37.71 -14.97 8.85
C VAL A 670 -38.45 -14.13 9.91
N ALA A 671 -37.76 -13.28 10.65
CA ALA A 671 -38.38 -12.38 11.64
C ALA A 671 -39.33 -11.36 10.98
N LEU A 672 -38.98 -10.81 9.81
CA LEU A 672 -39.85 -9.93 9.03
C LEU A 672 -41.07 -10.65 8.44
N VAL A 673 -40.88 -11.83 7.82
CA VAL A 673 -41.98 -12.64 7.29
C VAL A 673 -42.91 -13.09 8.42
N TRP A 674 -42.37 -13.48 9.57
CA TRP A 674 -43.15 -13.80 10.76
C TRP A 674 -43.94 -12.57 11.22
N GLY A 675 -43.28 -11.46 11.55
CA GLY A 675 -43.88 -10.25 12.08
C GLY A 675 -44.93 -9.63 11.15
N PHE A 676 -44.55 -9.39 9.90
CA PHE A 676 -45.17 -8.45 8.96
C PHE A 676 -45.53 -9.04 7.59
N GLY A 677 -45.09 -10.28 7.31
CA GLY A 677 -45.41 -10.98 6.06
C GLY A 677 -44.52 -10.63 4.88
N TRP A 678 -44.70 -11.37 3.78
CA TRP A 678 -43.83 -11.35 2.61
C TRP A 678 -43.75 -10.01 1.88
N GLU A 679 -44.81 -9.17 1.87
CA GLU A 679 -44.78 -7.84 1.23
C GLU A 679 -43.71 -6.94 1.86
N LEU A 680 -43.69 -6.90 3.19
CA LEU A 680 -42.82 -6.01 3.95
C LEU A 680 -41.42 -6.62 4.15
N ALA A 681 -41.30 -7.94 4.19
CA ALA A 681 -40.00 -8.61 4.10
C ALA A 681 -39.31 -8.35 2.74
N ALA A 682 -40.04 -8.43 1.63
CA ALA A 682 -39.50 -8.13 0.30
C ALA A 682 -39.09 -6.65 0.18
N LEU A 683 -39.97 -5.72 0.60
CA LEU A 683 -39.65 -4.29 0.63
C LEU A 683 -38.41 -3.98 1.48
N ALA A 684 -38.29 -4.61 2.64
CA ALA A 684 -37.17 -4.43 3.55
C ALA A 684 -35.86 -4.96 2.98
N MET A 685 -35.87 -6.12 2.32
CA MET A 685 -34.67 -6.66 1.67
C MET A 685 -34.26 -5.87 0.44
N VAL A 686 -35.21 -5.32 -0.36
CA VAL A 686 -34.85 -4.38 -1.42
C VAL A 686 -34.12 -3.18 -0.83
N VAL A 687 -34.71 -2.50 0.17
CA VAL A 687 -34.06 -1.33 0.81
C VAL A 687 -32.69 -1.69 1.38
N PHE A 688 -32.55 -2.81 2.10
CA PHE A 688 -31.27 -3.26 2.66
C PHE A 688 -30.20 -3.49 1.57
N ALA A 689 -30.56 -4.19 0.49
CA ALA A 689 -29.64 -4.55 -0.60
C ALA A 689 -29.25 -3.39 -1.53
N THR A 690 -29.93 -2.25 -1.43
CA THR A 690 -29.73 -1.09 -2.32
C THR A 690 -29.42 0.22 -1.60
N PHE A 691 -29.33 0.21 -0.26
CA PHE A 691 -29.03 1.42 0.51
C PHE A 691 -27.52 1.57 0.66
N TYR A 692 -26.93 2.46 -0.16
CA TYR A 692 -25.48 2.56 -0.37
C TYR A 692 -24.62 2.53 0.90
N PRO A 693 -24.95 3.25 2.01
CA PRO A 693 -24.16 3.19 3.24
C PRO A 693 -23.99 1.77 3.81
N GLY A 694 -24.99 0.90 3.66
CA GLY A 694 -25.00 -0.45 4.21
C GLY A 694 -24.36 -1.53 3.33
N ARG A 695 -23.69 -1.18 2.22
CA ARG A 695 -23.15 -2.14 1.24
C ARG A 695 -22.16 -3.16 1.85
N LEU A 696 -22.09 -4.35 1.25
CA LEU A 696 -21.21 -5.45 1.65
C LEU A 696 -19.74 -5.03 1.81
N ALA A 697 -19.24 -4.11 0.98
CA ALA A 697 -17.86 -3.64 1.03
C ALA A 697 -17.42 -3.08 2.39
N TRP A 698 -18.36 -2.60 3.23
CA TRP A 698 -18.10 -2.09 4.57
C TRP A 698 -18.40 -3.09 5.71
N THR A 699 -18.94 -4.27 5.40
CA THR A 699 -19.67 -5.10 6.38
C THR A 699 -19.64 -6.62 6.18
N GLY A 700 -19.42 -7.10 4.97
CA GLY A 700 -19.28 -8.52 4.68
C GLY A 700 -17.93 -9.07 5.17
N GLY A 701 -17.81 -10.39 5.22
CA GLY A 701 -16.51 -11.03 5.41
C GLY A 701 -15.88 -10.90 6.80
N SER A 702 -16.60 -10.41 7.79
CA SER A 702 -16.17 -10.26 9.18
C SER A 702 -17.02 -11.14 10.11
N LEU A 703 -16.52 -11.42 11.32
CA LEU A 703 -17.27 -12.06 12.39
C LEU A 703 -18.35 -11.13 12.98
N LEU A 704 -19.59 -11.64 13.12
CA LEU A 704 -20.74 -11.05 13.84
C LEU A 704 -20.96 -9.54 13.60
N ARG A 705 -21.31 -9.17 12.36
CA ARG A 705 -21.70 -7.80 11.97
C ARG A 705 -23.22 -7.59 11.91
N TRP A 706 -24.03 -8.62 11.74
CA TRP A 706 -25.49 -8.51 11.57
C TRP A 706 -26.34 -9.05 12.72
N ASP A 707 -25.71 -9.54 13.79
CA ASP A 707 -26.36 -10.05 15.00
C ASP A 707 -27.28 -9.00 15.69
N TRP A 708 -26.75 -7.83 16.04
CA TRP A 708 -27.48 -6.73 16.65
C TRP A 708 -28.65 -6.23 15.78
N LEU A 709 -28.49 -6.29 14.45
CA LEU A 709 -29.51 -5.87 13.49
C LEU A 709 -30.65 -6.88 13.44
N PHE A 710 -30.34 -8.17 13.37
CA PHE A 710 -31.31 -9.25 13.52
C PHE A 710 -32.11 -9.12 14.82
N PHE A 711 -31.44 -8.95 15.97
CA PHE A 711 -32.13 -8.84 17.25
C PHE A 711 -32.98 -7.55 17.38
N THR A 712 -32.55 -6.45 16.75
CA THR A 712 -33.35 -5.21 16.67
C THR A 712 -34.64 -5.43 15.86
N VAL A 713 -34.54 -6.08 14.69
CA VAL A 713 -35.70 -6.42 13.85
C VAL A 713 -36.62 -7.43 14.53
N LEU A 714 -36.04 -8.45 15.18
CA LEU A 714 -36.77 -9.46 15.96
C LEU A 714 -37.56 -8.80 17.10
N ALA A 715 -37.02 -7.78 17.76
CA ALA A 715 -37.75 -7.06 18.81
C ALA A 715 -39.00 -6.33 18.27
N VAL A 716 -38.87 -5.64 17.14
CA VAL A 716 -39.99 -4.96 16.46
C VAL A 716 -41.05 -5.98 16.01
N ALA A 717 -40.63 -7.12 15.44
CA ALA A 717 -41.53 -8.21 15.05
C ALA A 717 -42.22 -8.89 16.27
N ALA A 718 -41.49 -9.08 17.37
CA ALA A 718 -42.02 -9.68 18.59
C ALA A 718 -43.04 -8.76 19.28
N LEU A 719 -42.85 -7.43 19.26
CA LEU A 719 -43.89 -6.48 19.67
C LEU A 719 -45.14 -6.59 18.76
N ARG A 720 -44.96 -6.72 17.42
CA ARG A 720 -46.08 -6.88 16.47
C ARG A 720 -46.91 -8.13 16.75
N LYS A 721 -46.28 -9.18 17.30
CA LYS A 721 -46.91 -10.46 17.72
C LYS A 721 -47.28 -10.53 19.21
N GLN A 722 -47.26 -9.40 19.92
CA GLN A 722 -47.55 -9.33 21.37
C GLN A 722 -46.73 -10.33 22.22
N ARG A 723 -45.43 -10.47 21.92
CA ARG A 723 -44.45 -11.23 22.71
C ARG A 723 -43.49 -10.27 23.42
N PRO A 724 -43.95 -9.46 24.40
CA PRO A 724 -43.16 -8.38 24.99
C PRO A 724 -41.88 -8.86 25.67
N TRP A 725 -41.90 -10.01 26.35
CA TRP A 725 -40.70 -10.62 26.94
C TRP A 725 -39.60 -10.89 25.89
N LEU A 726 -39.95 -11.56 24.79
CA LEU A 726 -39.02 -11.82 23.68
C LEU A 726 -38.51 -10.52 23.05
N ALA A 727 -39.39 -9.52 22.88
CA ALA A 727 -38.99 -8.23 22.34
C ALA A 727 -38.02 -7.47 23.26
N GLY A 728 -38.27 -7.50 24.57
CA GLY A 728 -37.40 -6.90 25.58
C GLY A 728 -36.03 -7.57 25.60
N LEU A 729 -36.03 -8.91 25.66
CA LEU A 729 -34.81 -9.71 25.64
C LEU A 729 -33.96 -9.43 24.39
N ALA A 730 -34.59 -9.45 23.21
CA ALA A 730 -33.92 -9.20 21.93
C ALA A 730 -33.36 -7.78 21.82
N LEU A 731 -34.14 -6.74 22.15
CA LEU A 731 -33.63 -5.36 22.06
C LEU A 731 -32.59 -5.05 23.14
N GLY A 732 -32.75 -5.62 24.35
CA GLY A 732 -31.75 -5.56 25.41
C GLY A 732 -30.43 -6.20 24.96
N TYR A 733 -30.48 -7.37 24.30
CA TYR A 733 -29.28 -8.00 23.76
C TYR A 733 -28.64 -7.18 22.63
N ALA A 734 -29.42 -6.70 21.66
CA ALA A 734 -28.94 -5.82 20.60
C ALA A 734 -28.23 -4.57 21.15
N THR A 735 -28.77 -3.98 22.21
CA THR A 735 -28.23 -2.80 22.93
C THR A 735 -26.94 -3.11 23.72
N LEU A 736 -26.70 -4.37 24.06
CA LEU A 736 -25.48 -4.81 24.74
C LEU A 736 -24.40 -5.25 23.75
N LEU A 737 -24.78 -5.71 22.55
CA LEU A 737 -23.85 -6.03 21.44
C LEU A 737 -23.26 -4.76 20.79
N ARG A 738 -24.10 -3.75 20.57
CA ARG A 738 -23.72 -2.39 20.14
C ARG A 738 -24.59 -1.42 20.93
N VAL A 739 -24.09 -0.26 21.35
CA VAL A 739 -24.84 0.60 22.31
C VAL A 739 -26.00 1.38 21.68
N PHE A 740 -25.88 1.81 20.41
CA PHE A 740 -26.84 2.71 19.76
C PHE A 740 -28.29 2.20 19.58
N PRO A 741 -28.62 0.88 19.52
CA PRO A 741 -30.00 0.41 19.54
C PRO A 741 -30.77 0.79 20.81
N VAL A 742 -30.11 1.31 21.86
CA VAL A 742 -30.77 1.90 23.04
C VAL A 742 -31.82 2.95 22.65
N PHE A 743 -31.60 3.72 21.58
CA PHE A 743 -32.56 4.74 21.13
C PHE A 743 -33.87 4.15 20.60
N VAL A 744 -33.92 2.85 20.26
CA VAL A 744 -35.15 2.15 19.88
C VAL A 744 -36.12 2.02 21.07
N PHE A 745 -35.65 2.13 22.32
CA PHE A 745 -36.51 2.23 23.51
C PHE A 745 -37.22 3.59 23.64
N ALA A 746 -36.78 4.66 22.94
CA ALA A 746 -37.29 6.01 23.16
C ALA A 746 -38.80 6.15 22.91
N GLY A 747 -39.30 5.68 21.77
CA GLY A 747 -40.72 5.66 21.43
C GLY A 747 -41.56 4.73 22.30
N PRO A 748 -41.13 3.49 22.61
CA PRO A 748 -41.72 2.65 23.66
C PRO A 748 -41.88 3.38 25.01
N VAL A 749 -40.86 4.08 25.49
CA VAL A 749 -40.91 4.89 26.72
C VAL A 749 -41.87 6.06 26.56
N LEU A 750 -41.80 6.82 25.47
CA LEU A 750 -42.70 7.94 25.19
C LEU A 750 -44.17 7.49 25.07
N ALA A 751 -44.44 6.37 24.41
CA ALA A 751 -45.78 5.79 24.27
C ALA A 751 -46.33 5.36 25.64
N TRP A 752 -45.53 4.66 26.46
CA TRP A 752 -45.89 4.29 27.83
C TRP A 752 -46.18 5.51 28.71
N LEU A 753 -45.31 6.53 28.69
CA LEU A 753 -45.49 7.76 29.47
C LEU A 753 -46.74 8.55 29.03
N LEU A 754 -47.00 8.63 27.72
CA LEU A 754 -48.21 9.26 27.18
C LEU A 754 -49.48 8.48 27.55
N GLU A 755 -49.44 7.14 27.45
CA GLU A 755 -50.55 6.25 27.85
C GLU A 755 -50.87 6.40 29.34
N PHE A 756 -49.85 6.34 30.21
CA PHE A 756 -49.97 6.54 31.65
C PHE A 756 -50.53 7.92 32.00
N ALA A 757 -50.07 8.97 31.31
CA ALA A 757 -50.59 10.32 31.47
C ALA A 757 -52.06 10.46 31.03
N THR A 758 -52.50 9.73 29.98
CA THR A 758 -53.93 9.67 29.61
C THR A 758 -54.75 8.87 30.61
N ALA A 759 -54.33 7.66 30.98
CA ALA A 759 -55.04 6.79 31.93
C ALA A 759 -55.28 7.52 33.26
N ARG A 760 -54.25 8.19 33.81
CA ARG A 760 -54.34 8.99 35.04
C ARG A 760 -55.27 10.20 34.92
N ARG A 761 -55.37 10.84 33.75
CA ARG A 761 -56.33 11.95 33.50
C ARG A 761 -57.76 11.46 33.34
N GLU A 762 -57.94 10.24 32.84
CA GLU A 762 -59.23 9.64 32.50
C GLU A 762 -59.77 8.69 33.58
N GLY A 763 -59.13 8.65 34.76
CA GLY A 763 -59.52 7.81 35.90
C GLY A 763 -59.37 6.31 35.67
N ARG A 764 -58.61 5.89 34.65
CA ARG A 764 -58.44 4.48 34.29
C ARG A 764 -57.13 3.90 34.84
N ALA A 765 -57.15 2.60 35.05
CA ALA A 765 -55.95 1.79 35.16
C ALA A 765 -55.13 1.81 33.86
N ALA A 766 -53.80 1.84 33.95
CA ALA A 766 -52.89 1.75 32.80
C ALA A 766 -52.74 0.30 32.31
N SER A 767 -52.17 0.06 31.12
CA SER A 767 -52.10 -1.30 30.54
C SER A 767 -51.26 -2.28 31.40
N HIS A 768 -51.96 -3.15 32.12
CA HIS A 768 -51.43 -4.00 33.21
C HIS A 768 -50.54 -5.19 32.77
N GLY A 769 -49.80 -5.09 31.66
CA GLY A 769 -48.88 -6.18 31.32
C GLY A 769 -47.98 -6.05 30.10
N LEU A 770 -48.17 -5.10 29.18
CA LEU A 770 -47.28 -5.02 28.00
C LEU A 770 -45.94 -4.39 28.37
N TRP A 771 -45.97 -3.14 28.84
CA TRP A 771 -44.75 -2.38 29.14
C TRP A 771 -43.88 -3.01 30.23
N PRO A 772 -44.41 -3.50 31.38
CA PRO A 772 -43.59 -4.12 32.41
C PRO A 772 -42.86 -5.39 31.93
N ARG A 773 -43.49 -6.19 31.04
CA ARG A 773 -42.87 -7.40 30.47
C ARG A 773 -41.82 -7.07 29.39
N PHE A 774 -42.01 -5.96 28.66
CA PHE A 774 -41.04 -5.49 27.67
C PHE A 774 -39.79 -4.92 28.35
N PHE A 775 -39.95 -3.96 29.27
CA PHE A 775 -38.81 -3.43 30.01
C PHE A 775 -38.18 -4.48 30.94
N GLY A 776 -38.98 -5.37 31.54
CA GLY A 776 -38.49 -6.52 32.30
C GLY A 776 -37.62 -7.47 31.47
N GLY A 777 -37.97 -7.74 30.20
CA GLY A 777 -37.14 -8.54 29.30
C GLY A 777 -35.81 -7.87 28.97
N ALA A 778 -35.80 -6.55 28.76
CA ALA A 778 -34.57 -5.80 28.50
C ALA A 778 -33.64 -5.77 29.73
N LEU A 779 -34.22 -5.54 30.91
CA LEU A 779 -33.51 -5.61 32.19
C LEU A 779 -32.96 -7.01 32.47
N LEU A 780 -33.68 -8.08 32.09
CA LEU A 780 -33.21 -9.46 32.25
C LEU A 780 -32.01 -9.76 31.35
N SER A 781 -31.98 -9.28 30.09
CA SER A 781 -30.79 -9.39 29.24
C SER A 781 -29.56 -8.72 29.87
N ALA A 782 -29.72 -7.51 30.43
CA ALA A 782 -28.63 -6.83 31.13
C ALA A 782 -28.20 -7.55 32.42
N ALA A 783 -29.16 -7.98 33.25
CA ALA A 783 -28.90 -8.67 34.52
C ALA A 783 -28.25 -10.06 34.36
N VAL A 784 -28.37 -10.68 33.19
CA VAL A 784 -27.67 -11.95 32.87
C VAL A 784 -26.34 -11.68 32.16
N LEU A 785 -26.33 -10.91 31.08
CA LEU A 785 -25.17 -10.81 30.20
C LEU A 785 -24.07 -9.89 30.73
N VAL A 786 -24.40 -8.84 31.48
CA VAL A 786 -23.37 -7.96 32.06
C VAL A 786 -22.54 -8.72 33.12
N PRO A 787 -23.13 -9.46 34.08
CA PRO A 787 -22.35 -10.33 34.97
C PRO A 787 -21.53 -11.40 34.26
N ILE A 788 -22.06 -12.03 33.20
CA ILE A 788 -21.27 -12.99 32.39
C ILE A 788 -20.06 -12.30 31.75
N SER A 789 -20.22 -11.10 31.20
CA SER A 789 -19.10 -10.35 30.61
C SER A 789 -18.01 -9.97 31.61
N PHE A 790 -18.33 -9.82 32.91
CA PHE A 790 -17.30 -9.65 33.95
C PHE A 790 -16.45 -10.92 34.12
N VAL A 791 -17.01 -12.11 33.90
CA VAL A 791 -16.29 -13.39 33.98
C VAL A 791 -15.47 -13.65 32.72
N THR A 792 -16.02 -13.35 31.54
CA THR A 792 -15.40 -13.69 30.23
C THR A 792 -14.48 -12.62 29.64
N SER A 793 -14.30 -11.48 30.30
CA SER A 793 -13.55 -10.35 29.74
C SER A 793 -12.66 -9.62 30.77
N GLY A 794 -12.29 -10.28 31.86
CA GLY A 794 -11.38 -9.71 32.87
C GLY A 794 -12.01 -8.61 33.74
N GLY A 795 -13.20 -8.90 34.29
CA GLY A 795 -13.82 -8.13 35.37
C GLY A 795 -14.51 -6.83 34.95
N VAL A 796 -14.91 -6.06 35.96
CA VAL A 796 -15.58 -4.75 35.81
C VAL A 796 -14.71 -3.75 35.03
N SER A 797 -13.39 -3.90 35.12
CA SER A 797 -12.37 -3.15 34.36
C SER A 797 -12.58 -3.17 32.84
N ALA A 798 -13.18 -4.23 32.28
CA ALA A 798 -13.51 -4.30 30.87
C ALA A 798 -14.47 -3.19 30.44
N TRP A 799 -15.47 -2.88 31.26
CA TRP A 799 -16.48 -1.87 30.96
C TRP A 799 -15.96 -0.45 31.14
N THR A 800 -15.09 -0.21 32.13
CA THR A 800 -14.44 1.11 32.27
C THR A 800 -13.49 1.37 31.11
N GLN A 801 -12.70 0.36 30.68
CA GLN A 801 -11.85 0.47 29.50
C GLN A 801 -12.67 0.65 28.21
N PHE A 802 -13.77 -0.10 28.03
CA PHE A 802 -14.68 0.08 26.89
C PHE A 802 -15.25 1.49 26.82
N ALA A 803 -15.68 2.05 27.95
CA ALA A 803 -16.20 3.43 28.03
C ALA A 803 -15.11 4.45 27.70
N THR A 804 -13.90 4.30 28.25
CA THR A 804 -12.74 5.16 27.91
C THR A 804 -12.38 5.05 26.43
N ASN A 805 -12.36 3.84 25.84
CA ASN A 805 -12.04 3.64 24.43
C ASN A 805 -13.09 4.29 23.53
N SER A 806 -14.38 4.11 23.86
CA SER A 806 -15.51 4.73 23.18
C SER A 806 -15.48 6.27 23.22
N ALA A 807 -14.96 6.87 24.30
CA ALA A 807 -14.80 8.32 24.39
C ALA A 807 -13.76 8.84 23.39
N LYS A 808 -12.55 8.26 23.37
CA LYS A 808 -11.49 8.66 22.41
C LYS A 808 -11.95 8.56 20.95
N HIS A 809 -12.70 7.51 20.61
CA HIS A 809 -13.21 7.33 19.24
C HIS A 809 -14.17 8.45 18.82
N GLN A 810 -14.88 9.09 19.74
CA GLN A 810 -15.72 10.27 19.44
C GLN A 810 -14.92 11.56 19.22
N GLU A 811 -13.65 11.59 19.62
CA GLU A 811 -12.70 12.70 19.46
C GLU A 811 -11.85 12.56 18.17
N THR A 812 -11.85 11.39 17.54
CA THR A 812 -11.24 11.14 16.22
C THR A 812 -12.32 10.98 15.14
N PRO A 813 -12.83 12.08 14.53
CA PRO A 813 -13.83 11.99 13.47
C PRO A 813 -13.27 11.28 12.21
N LEU A 814 -14.15 10.62 11.47
CA LEU A 814 -13.85 9.94 10.19
C LEU A 814 -14.74 10.46 9.06
N THR A 815 -14.24 10.44 7.82
CA THR A 815 -14.96 10.87 6.60
C THR A 815 -16.25 10.10 6.38
N ASN A 816 -16.27 8.82 6.76
CA ASN A 816 -17.41 7.90 6.60
C ASN A 816 -18.40 7.91 7.79
N TYR A 817 -18.31 8.89 8.69
CA TYR A 817 -19.32 9.10 9.72
C TYR A 817 -20.61 9.70 9.14
N MET A 818 -21.73 9.38 9.79
CA MET A 818 -23.05 9.84 9.39
C MET A 818 -23.92 10.21 10.59
N GLY A 819 -24.72 11.26 10.42
CA GLY A 819 -25.70 11.74 11.39
C GLY A 819 -25.79 13.26 11.48
N LEU A 820 -26.53 13.75 12.47
CA LEU A 820 -26.73 15.17 12.72
C LEU A 820 -25.43 15.87 13.12
N ARG A 821 -24.57 15.24 13.94
CA ARG A 821 -23.23 15.76 14.26
C ARG A 821 -22.39 15.99 13.00
N THR A 822 -22.40 15.04 12.07
CA THR A 822 -21.65 15.13 10.80
C THR A 822 -22.12 16.33 9.98
N VAL A 823 -23.44 16.57 9.90
CA VAL A 823 -24.02 17.71 9.17
C VAL A 823 -23.76 19.05 9.87
N LEU A 824 -23.85 19.11 11.20
CA LEU A 824 -23.62 20.35 11.96
C LEU A 824 -22.13 20.73 12.06
N THR A 825 -21.21 19.79 11.85
CA THR A 825 -19.75 20.03 11.96
C THR A 825 -19.03 20.17 10.62
N TRP A 826 -19.71 19.92 9.49
CA TRP A 826 -19.13 20.07 8.17
C TRP A 826 -18.82 21.53 7.84
N ARG A 827 -17.74 21.75 7.08
CA ARG A 827 -17.20 23.07 6.70
C ARG A 827 -16.76 23.04 5.23
N ALA A 828 -17.16 24.03 4.44
CA ALA A 828 -16.85 24.09 3.00
C ALA A 828 -15.37 24.44 2.73
N ASP A 829 -14.78 25.20 3.64
CA ASP A 829 -13.39 25.67 3.68
C ASP A 829 -12.39 24.62 4.20
N SER A 830 -12.88 23.51 4.77
CA SER A 830 -12.04 22.36 5.15
C SER A 830 -12.83 21.04 5.05
N PRO A 831 -13.04 20.50 3.83
CA PRO A 831 -13.54 19.14 3.61
C PRO A 831 -12.36 18.17 3.41
N ALA A 832 -12.48 16.90 3.83
CA ALA A 832 -11.43 15.88 3.66
C ALA A 832 -11.61 14.99 2.41
N ARG A 833 -10.50 14.44 1.89
CA ARG A 833 -10.40 13.71 0.60
C ARG A 833 -9.47 12.50 0.73
N THR A 834 -9.61 11.59 -0.21
CA THR A 834 -8.79 10.35 -0.28
C THR A 834 -7.64 10.43 -1.28
N GLU A 835 -7.70 11.34 -2.26
CA GLU A 835 -6.71 11.44 -3.33
C GLU A 835 -5.68 12.55 -3.05
N GLU A 836 -6.09 13.82 -2.97
CA GLU A 836 -5.17 14.96 -2.77
C GLU A 836 -4.49 15.03 -1.39
N SER A 837 -5.01 14.31 -0.38
CA SER A 837 -4.54 14.42 1.02
C SER A 837 -4.25 13.09 1.70
N ARG A 838 -4.04 12.00 0.96
CA ARG A 838 -3.80 10.66 1.54
C ARG A 838 -2.67 10.67 2.57
N ASP A 839 -1.56 11.31 2.23
CA ASP A 839 -0.30 11.22 2.97
C ASP A 839 0.05 12.51 3.77
N ASP A 840 -0.73 13.59 3.64
CA ASP A 840 -0.52 14.80 4.46
C ASP A 840 -1.22 14.69 5.82
N GLN A 841 -0.48 14.19 6.81
CA GLN A 841 -0.89 14.15 8.21
C GLN A 841 -1.25 15.55 8.76
N THR A 842 -0.62 16.63 8.28
CA THR A 842 -0.89 18.02 8.70
C THR A 842 -2.27 18.48 8.29
N PHE A 843 -2.68 18.15 7.05
CA PHE A 843 -4.04 18.35 6.56
C PHE A 843 -5.04 17.58 7.42
N TRP A 844 -4.79 16.30 7.70
CA TRP A 844 -5.72 15.48 8.50
C TRP A 844 -5.84 15.99 9.94
N ASP A 845 -4.74 16.39 10.58
CA ASP A 845 -4.76 16.98 11.92
C ASP A 845 -5.51 18.32 11.93
N THR A 846 -5.38 19.13 10.87
CA THR A 846 -6.14 20.38 10.68
C THR A 846 -7.64 20.11 10.51
N TRP A 847 -8.03 19.16 9.64
CA TRP A 847 -9.43 18.78 9.43
C TRP A 847 -10.06 18.18 10.70
N ARG A 848 -9.38 17.26 11.39
CA ARG A 848 -9.86 16.67 12.65
C ARG A 848 -10.03 17.75 13.74
N THR A 849 -9.13 18.73 13.79
CA THR A 849 -9.22 19.89 14.68
C THR A 849 -10.41 20.79 14.33
N SER A 850 -10.62 21.09 13.05
CA SER A 850 -11.76 21.88 12.55
C SER A 850 -13.11 21.23 12.90
N ARG A 851 -13.26 19.94 12.60
CA ARG A 851 -14.44 19.12 12.97
C ARG A 851 -14.70 19.12 14.48
N THR A 852 -13.67 18.95 15.29
CA THR A 852 -13.78 18.89 16.76
C THR A 852 -14.14 20.25 17.37
N ARG A 853 -13.55 21.34 16.86
CA ARG A 853 -13.94 22.71 17.22
C ARG A 853 -15.39 23.01 16.84
N ALA A 854 -15.79 22.70 15.62
CA ALA A 854 -17.16 22.89 15.15
C ALA A 854 -18.18 22.11 15.99
N TRP A 855 -17.80 20.95 16.54
CA TRP A 855 -18.64 20.20 17.48
C TRP A 855 -18.84 20.96 18.80
N GLY A 856 -17.79 21.58 19.35
CA GLY A 856 -17.89 22.42 20.54
C GLY A 856 -18.85 23.60 20.32
N GLU A 857 -18.71 24.30 19.19
CA GLU A 857 -19.59 25.41 18.79
C GLU A 857 -21.06 24.98 18.64
N MET A 858 -21.31 23.82 18.03
CA MET A 858 -22.66 23.38 17.64
C MET A 858 -23.37 22.45 18.63
N ARG A 859 -22.73 22.08 19.75
CA ARG A 859 -23.26 21.12 20.75
C ARG A 859 -24.64 21.51 21.30
N VAL A 860 -24.88 22.81 21.54
CA VAL A 860 -26.18 23.31 22.03
C VAL A 860 -27.26 23.22 20.95
N VAL A 861 -26.92 23.52 19.69
CA VAL A 861 -27.82 23.38 18.53
C VAL A 861 -28.19 21.91 18.32
N HIS A 862 -27.22 20.99 18.44
CA HIS A 862 -27.46 19.55 18.38
C HIS A 862 -28.47 19.09 19.44
N LEU A 863 -28.27 19.47 20.71
CA LEU A 863 -29.20 19.13 21.80
C LEU A 863 -30.61 19.71 21.60
N ALA A 864 -30.72 20.94 21.11
CA ALA A 864 -32.01 21.55 20.78
C ALA A 864 -32.74 20.79 19.65
N LEU A 865 -32.01 20.34 18.63
CA LEU A 865 -32.54 19.56 17.51
C LEU A 865 -32.92 18.13 17.93
N VAL A 866 -32.14 17.48 18.81
CA VAL A 866 -32.53 16.21 19.47
C VAL A 866 -33.83 16.37 20.25
N GLY A 867 -33.97 17.45 21.03
CA GLY A 867 -35.20 17.78 21.75
C GLY A 867 -36.41 17.97 20.81
N ALA A 868 -36.23 18.72 19.72
CA ALA A 868 -37.26 18.90 18.70
C ALA A 868 -37.65 17.58 18.00
N TRP A 869 -36.69 16.67 17.81
CA TRP A 869 -36.91 15.34 17.24
C TRP A 869 -37.67 14.43 18.21
N LEU A 870 -37.34 14.46 19.50
CA LEU A 870 -38.08 13.74 20.54
C LEU A 870 -39.54 14.22 20.65
N VAL A 871 -39.79 15.53 20.50
CA VAL A 871 -41.15 16.08 20.41
C VAL A 871 -41.88 15.57 19.16
N LEU A 872 -41.22 15.56 17.99
CA LEU A 872 -41.80 15.03 16.75
C LEU A 872 -42.09 13.52 16.83
N LEU A 873 -41.19 12.75 17.46
CA LEU A 873 -41.38 11.33 17.75
C LEU A 873 -42.55 11.11 18.71
N ALA A 874 -42.65 11.89 19.79
CA ALA A 874 -43.77 11.84 20.74
C ALA A 874 -45.13 12.08 20.05
N PHE A 875 -45.21 13.02 19.11
CA PHE A 875 -46.41 13.21 18.28
C PHE A 875 -46.69 12.02 17.34
N ALA A 876 -45.65 11.39 16.79
CA ALA A 876 -45.80 10.26 15.88
C ALA A 876 -46.27 8.96 16.60
N VAL A 877 -45.73 8.68 17.80
CA VAL A 877 -46.01 7.45 18.58
C VAL A 877 -47.23 7.57 19.51
N ARG A 878 -47.79 8.77 19.71
CA ARG A 878 -48.93 8.99 20.62
C ARG A 878 -50.12 8.07 20.30
N GLY A 879 -50.45 7.19 21.24
CA GLY A 879 -51.58 6.25 21.13
C GLY A 879 -51.38 5.17 20.05
N ARG A 880 -50.17 4.97 19.53
CA ARG A 880 -49.84 3.94 18.52
C ARG A 880 -49.51 2.60 19.17
N GLU A 881 -49.56 1.53 18.37
CA GLU A 881 -49.09 0.21 18.77
C GLU A 881 -47.60 0.23 19.19
N PRO A 882 -47.19 -0.54 20.22
CA PRO A 882 -45.80 -0.55 20.73
C PRO A 882 -44.73 -0.89 19.68
N TRP A 883 -45.03 -1.76 18.73
CA TRP A 883 -44.10 -2.12 17.64
C TRP A 883 -43.84 -0.94 16.70
N LEU A 884 -44.86 -0.12 16.45
CA LEU A 884 -44.78 1.07 15.61
C LEU A 884 -44.03 2.17 16.36
N ALA A 885 -44.21 2.27 17.68
CA ALA A 885 -43.41 3.15 18.52
C ALA A 885 -41.92 2.77 18.49
N ALA A 886 -41.57 1.49 18.61
CA ALA A 886 -40.20 1.01 18.46
C ALA A 886 -39.62 1.28 17.06
N ALA A 887 -40.33 0.88 15.99
CA ALA A 887 -39.88 1.09 14.61
C ALA A 887 -39.64 2.57 14.27
N LEU A 888 -40.52 3.49 14.69
CA LEU A 888 -40.33 4.92 14.48
C LEU A 888 -39.15 5.50 15.29
N SER A 889 -38.76 4.87 16.40
CA SER A 889 -37.65 5.32 17.25
C SER A 889 -36.27 5.13 16.60
N VAL A 890 -36.16 4.22 15.63
CA VAL A 890 -34.97 4.04 14.78
C VAL A 890 -34.54 5.37 14.14
N THR A 891 -35.50 6.27 13.87
CA THR A 891 -35.21 7.61 13.32
C THR A 891 -34.41 8.53 14.24
N LEU A 892 -34.35 8.25 15.55
CA LEU A 892 -33.61 9.03 16.54
C LEU A 892 -32.10 8.68 16.54
N ILE A 893 -31.72 7.48 16.07
CA ILE A 893 -30.34 7.00 16.13
C ILE A 893 -29.35 8.00 15.46
N PRO A 894 -29.49 8.38 14.18
CA PRO A 894 -28.55 9.30 13.52
C PRO A 894 -28.76 10.77 13.92
N VAL A 895 -29.63 11.04 14.90
CA VAL A 895 -29.93 12.37 15.45
C VAL A 895 -29.32 12.52 16.84
N ALA A 896 -29.29 11.45 17.63
CA ALA A 896 -28.73 11.43 18.96
C ALA A 896 -27.24 11.05 18.99
N VAL A 897 -26.78 10.22 18.05
CA VAL A 897 -25.38 9.80 17.92
C VAL A 897 -24.88 9.89 16.47
N GLU A 898 -23.56 10.01 16.35
CA GLU A 898 -22.81 9.85 15.11
C GLU A 898 -22.34 8.40 15.00
N LEU A 899 -22.41 7.82 13.80
CA LEU A 899 -22.04 6.43 13.55
C LEU A 899 -21.34 6.29 12.21
N THR A 900 -20.45 5.31 12.07
CA THR A 900 -19.93 4.87 10.77
C THR A 900 -21.08 4.48 9.84
N CYS A 901 -21.00 4.89 8.58
CA CYS A 901 -22.09 4.88 7.59
C CYS A 901 -22.88 3.56 7.52
N TYR A 902 -22.20 2.43 7.62
CA TYR A 902 -22.81 1.11 7.50
C TYR A 902 -23.77 0.73 8.63
N TYR A 903 -23.66 1.32 9.82
CA TYR A 903 -24.62 1.07 10.90
C TYR A 903 -26.04 1.56 10.54
N LEU A 904 -26.19 2.50 9.60
CA LEU A 904 -27.51 2.96 9.12
C LEU A 904 -28.33 1.87 8.41
N ALA A 905 -27.76 0.69 8.18
CA ALA A 905 -28.51 -0.54 7.84
C ALA A 905 -29.67 -0.83 8.82
N PHE A 906 -29.68 -0.26 10.03
CA PHE A 906 -30.87 -0.23 10.91
C PHE A 906 -32.15 0.29 10.23
N VAL A 907 -32.05 1.01 9.10
CA VAL A 907 -33.19 1.48 8.30
C VAL A 907 -34.16 0.34 7.92
N VAL A 908 -33.67 -0.90 7.80
CA VAL A 908 -34.50 -2.10 7.59
C VAL A 908 -35.55 -2.30 8.71
N ALA A 909 -35.25 -1.91 9.96
CA ALA A 909 -36.17 -1.98 11.09
C ALA A 909 -37.22 -0.85 11.09
N LEU A 910 -37.02 0.20 10.29
CA LEU A 910 -38.01 1.27 10.05
C LEU A 910 -38.99 0.90 8.91
N VAL A 911 -38.60 0.03 7.97
CA VAL A 911 -39.47 -0.38 6.84
C VAL A 911 -40.86 -0.91 7.24
N PRO A 912 -41.04 -1.71 8.33
CA PRO A 912 -42.36 -2.19 8.75
C PRO A 912 -43.42 -1.11 8.99
N VAL A 913 -43.06 0.16 9.24
CA VAL A 913 -44.05 1.24 9.38
C VAL A 913 -44.87 1.47 8.09
N ALA A 914 -44.37 0.98 6.95
CA ALA A 914 -45.10 0.95 5.69
C ALA A 914 -46.41 0.12 5.74
N GLU A 915 -46.56 -0.81 6.70
CA GLU A 915 -47.83 -1.53 6.96
C GLU A 915 -48.98 -0.55 7.22
N ARG A 916 -48.71 0.45 8.07
CA ARG A 916 -49.68 1.48 8.48
C ARG A 916 -49.66 2.70 7.58
N ARG A 917 -48.54 3.00 6.92
CA ARG A 917 -48.37 4.15 6.02
C ARG A 917 -47.54 3.78 4.77
N PRO A 918 -48.15 3.30 3.68
CA PRO A 918 -47.41 2.93 2.46
C PRO A 918 -46.53 4.05 1.87
N ARG A 919 -46.89 5.33 2.10
CA ARG A 919 -46.03 6.49 1.77
C ARG A 919 -44.63 6.43 2.41
N ALA A 920 -44.49 5.84 3.60
CA ALA A 920 -43.18 5.63 4.22
C ALA A 920 -42.32 4.62 3.44
N GLY A 921 -42.92 3.55 2.91
CA GLY A 921 -42.21 2.59 2.06
C GLY A 921 -41.60 3.24 0.82
N TYR A 922 -42.37 4.10 0.13
CA TYR A 922 -41.86 4.86 -1.02
C TYR A 922 -40.79 5.89 -0.62
N LEU A 923 -40.88 6.52 0.56
CA LEU A 923 -39.83 7.42 1.07
C LEU A 923 -38.52 6.68 1.35
N LEU A 924 -38.57 5.44 1.85
CA LEU A 924 -37.37 4.64 2.11
C LEU A 924 -36.75 4.08 0.82
N LEU A 925 -37.57 3.67 -0.16
CA LEU A 925 -37.08 3.35 -1.51
C LEU A 925 -36.46 4.57 -2.20
N ALA A 926 -37.07 5.76 -2.08
CA ALA A 926 -36.52 7.00 -2.61
C ALA A 926 -35.20 7.38 -1.93
N LEU A 927 -35.09 7.22 -0.59
CA LEU A 927 -33.82 7.36 0.13
C LEU A 927 -32.76 6.40 -0.40
N SER A 928 -33.13 5.15 -0.69
CA SER A 928 -32.23 4.16 -1.27
C SER A 928 -31.71 4.58 -2.64
N ALA A 929 -32.61 4.94 -3.57
CA ALA A 929 -32.24 5.44 -4.90
C ALA A 929 -31.37 6.70 -4.84
N LEU A 930 -31.71 7.66 -3.98
CA LEU A 930 -30.92 8.89 -3.81
C LEU A 930 -29.53 8.59 -3.19
N SER A 931 -29.42 7.59 -2.31
CA SER A 931 -28.12 7.17 -1.77
C SER A 931 -27.20 6.59 -2.84
N LEU A 932 -27.75 5.81 -3.77
CA LEU A 932 -27.03 5.29 -4.92
C LEU A 932 -26.66 6.40 -5.91
N LEU A 933 -27.58 7.33 -6.20
CA LEU A 933 -27.32 8.47 -7.09
C LEU A 933 -26.19 9.39 -6.57
N VAL A 934 -26.16 9.67 -5.26
CA VAL A 934 -25.04 10.40 -4.64
C VAL A 934 -23.73 9.63 -4.79
N SER A 935 -23.74 8.30 -4.68
CA SER A 935 -22.54 7.48 -4.93
C SER A 935 -22.17 7.31 -6.41
N LEU A 936 -23.03 7.69 -7.36
CA LEU A 936 -22.83 7.49 -8.80
C LEU A 936 -22.42 8.76 -9.54
N ALA A 937 -22.42 9.91 -8.87
CA ALA A 937 -22.37 11.26 -9.44
C ALA A 937 -21.22 11.47 -10.45
N PRO A 938 -21.50 11.62 -11.76
CA PRO A 938 -20.49 11.85 -12.79
C PRO A 938 -20.58 13.31 -13.28
N LEU A 939 -20.28 14.27 -12.40
CA LEU A 939 -20.24 15.69 -12.72
C LEU A 939 -18.82 16.21 -12.49
N GLY A 940 -18.16 16.65 -13.57
CA GLY A 940 -16.74 17.07 -13.60
C GLY A 940 -16.38 18.36 -12.84
N SER A 941 -17.14 18.68 -11.79
CA SER A 941 -16.86 19.72 -10.80
C SER A 941 -17.07 19.24 -9.35
N MET A 942 -17.53 18.00 -9.16
CA MET A 942 -17.53 17.30 -7.87
C MET A 942 -16.46 16.22 -7.91
N THR A 943 -15.22 16.57 -7.55
CA THR A 943 -14.16 15.61 -7.23
C THR A 943 -14.54 14.76 -6.01
N THR A 944 -13.75 13.76 -5.68
CA THR A 944 -14.05 12.63 -4.77
C THR A 944 -13.87 12.95 -3.27
N TRP A 945 -14.51 14.03 -2.79
CA TRP A 945 -14.50 14.45 -1.37
C TRP A 945 -15.42 13.54 -0.53
N GLU A 946 -14.93 12.39 -0.03
CA GLU A 946 -15.71 11.43 0.81
C GLU A 946 -16.51 12.13 1.92
N ASP A 947 -15.87 13.07 2.62
CA ASP A 947 -16.45 13.80 3.74
C ASP A 947 -17.72 14.58 3.36
N GLN A 948 -17.75 15.08 2.11
CA GLN A 948 -18.91 15.72 1.51
C GLN A 948 -19.98 14.67 1.15
N GLN A 949 -19.60 13.52 0.59
CA GLN A 949 -20.51 12.45 0.21
C GLN A 949 -21.32 11.94 1.42
N PHE A 950 -20.66 11.60 2.53
CA PHE A 950 -21.34 11.09 3.73
C PHE A 950 -22.11 12.19 4.47
N THR A 951 -21.68 13.46 4.38
CA THR A 951 -22.48 14.62 4.82
C THR A 951 -23.78 14.75 4.01
N GLN A 952 -23.73 14.66 2.67
CA GLN A 952 -24.92 14.69 1.81
C GLN A 952 -25.86 13.50 2.08
N LEU A 953 -25.33 12.29 2.23
CA LEU A 953 -26.11 11.10 2.59
C LEU A 953 -26.77 11.25 3.98
N SER A 954 -26.12 11.94 4.92
CA SER A 954 -26.69 12.26 6.23
C SER A 954 -27.85 13.24 6.12
N VAL A 955 -27.71 14.31 5.32
CA VAL A 955 -28.80 15.25 5.00
C VAL A 955 -30.01 14.52 4.43
N LEU A 956 -29.82 13.65 3.43
CA LEU A 956 -30.89 12.87 2.81
C LEU A 956 -31.60 11.95 3.81
N THR A 957 -30.84 11.24 4.65
CA THR A 957 -31.37 10.35 5.69
C THR A 957 -32.22 11.11 6.70
N LEU A 958 -31.72 12.25 7.19
CA LEU A 958 -32.43 13.11 8.15
C LEU A 958 -33.73 13.69 7.55
N ILE A 959 -33.71 14.12 6.28
CA ILE A 959 -34.92 14.60 5.59
C ILE A 959 -35.94 13.47 5.44
N ALA A 960 -35.52 12.29 4.96
CA ALA A 960 -36.40 11.14 4.79
C ALA A 960 -37.04 10.68 6.11
N PHE A 961 -36.26 10.58 7.18
CA PHE A 961 -36.75 10.17 8.50
C PHE A 961 -37.70 11.21 9.12
N ALA A 962 -37.40 12.50 8.98
CA ALA A 962 -38.30 13.56 9.42
C ALA A 962 -39.64 13.53 8.65
N LEU A 963 -39.62 13.21 7.34
CA LEU A 963 -40.83 13.03 6.53
C LEU A 963 -41.63 11.78 6.94
N VAL A 964 -40.95 10.68 7.31
CA VAL A 964 -41.61 9.48 7.86
C VAL A 964 -42.33 9.81 9.17
N LEU A 965 -41.65 10.41 10.16
CA LEU A 965 -42.32 10.83 11.42
C LEU A 965 -43.48 11.80 11.16
N PHE A 966 -43.30 12.76 10.24
CA PHE A 966 -44.32 13.74 9.86
C PHE A 966 -45.56 13.10 9.21
N ALA A 967 -45.44 11.92 8.59
CA ALA A 967 -46.58 11.14 8.09
C ALA A 967 -47.41 10.47 9.20
N PHE A 968 -46.86 10.32 10.41
CA PHE A 968 -47.55 9.77 11.58
C PHE A 968 -48.06 10.83 12.57
N ARG A 969 -47.74 12.12 12.38
CA ARG A 969 -48.08 13.23 13.30
C ARG A 969 -49.58 13.54 13.48
N ARG A 970 -50.47 12.95 12.68
CA ARG A 970 -51.92 13.17 12.72
C ARG A 970 -52.66 11.92 13.19
N SER A 971 -53.71 12.13 13.97
CA SER A 971 -54.73 11.13 14.29
C SER A 971 -55.62 10.86 13.07
N ASP A 972 -55.10 10.16 12.06
CA ASP A 972 -55.98 9.59 11.03
C ASP A 972 -56.79 8.43 11.62
N PRO A 973 -58.10 8.33 11.31
CA PRO A 973 -58.94 7.22 11.78
C PRO A 973 -58.49 5.86 11.24
N ASP A 974 -57.85 5.83 10.06
CA ASP A 974 -57.41 4.61 9.37
C ASP A 974 -56.19 3.91 10.00
N VAL A 975 -55.53 4.54 10.99
CA VAL A 975 -54.37 3.96 11.67
C VAL A 975 -54.79 3.59 13.10
N PRO A 976 -55.00 2.30 13.42
CA PRO A 976 -55.44 1.87 14.73
C PRO A 976 -54.64 2.49 15.86
N THR A 977 -55.38 3.14 16.77
CA THR A 977 -54.87 3.47 18.09
C THR A 977 -54.84 2.21 18.96
N ILE A 978 -54.19 2.28 20.12
CA ILE A 978 -54.32 1.23 21.15
C ILE A 978 -55.81 1.09 21.49
N ALA A 979 -56.41 -0.03 21.07
CA ALA A 979 -57.77 -0.39 21.47
C ALA A 979 -57.80 -0.64 22.99
N ARG A 980 -58.92 -0.28 23.62
CA ARG A 980 -59.13 -0.31 25.08
C ARG A 980 -58.95 -1.71 25.67
#